data_AF-A0A7R7YI81-F1
#
_entry.id   AF-A0A7R7YI81-F1
#
_cell.length_a   1.000
_cell.length_b   1.000
_cell.length_c   1.000
_cell.angle_alpha   90.00
_cell.angle_beta   90.00
_cell.angle_gamma   90.00
#
_symmetry.space_group_name_H-M   'P 1'
#
loop_
_entity.id
_entity.type
_entity.pdbx_description
1 polymer ?
#
loop_
_entity_poly.entity_id
_entity_poly.type
_entity_poly.pdbx_seq_one_letter_code
_entity_poly.pdbx_strand_id
1 'polypeptide(L)'
;MKKRFWAAVFLLATGLAQPLKVAILWHQHQPPYENPLTGQYEGPWVRMHGVNGYPWMAEVLLEFPEVKVSFDYTSTLLKQIQDYLSGKAKDAYWRVSEKPAGALTPEERAFVVERFFDINPRFVAESPRYQELQAKRNRGEAFTDQDLTDLRVLWNLLWINRDYIAKDPRLRALREKDRGFSQEDLNYVLKKHLELMATILPLHRTLWERGQIDLLTTPYYHPILPILLDKEAIRESNPTLALPKEPIAWPEDARWQVRSGKAYFRELFGREPLGMWPPEGAVSQKAAELYAEEGIRFLVTDEAVLGKSGLPVNPLTLTRPYHVEKDGKRLVLFFRHRDLSDRIGFRYSGMPAEEAVEDFIASRLEIRRQVIRENPEAVLTIALDGENAWEHYPENGNTFRRLLYKRLSEEQAKGTLKTVRFSEVLDLPSVALPRLGTGGWTGDFAMWAGEPEENEAWDRLSRARQAVVAYREAGGDPKVAERAMGLIYAAQASDWFWWYGQDTGFPNNPPFDEGFRALLRAVYEALGRKPPEELFIAVRPPAAPQGTPGRIRPRLDGRVDPPEEWKGAAYLPDLEGTAMQTQDDLLRGVYLGFDEQNVYLRVDLREGMRATDLLGRGFRLHVYATTPGEEGGAAFPEGSRASLGFPLQQRITLDLDQVRDGEGVPVRYAYRDGAWVLATSPADLRGRRAYVGEVVEMRLPYTTLRAEPGDTLRLAVVLEREGRVVDTAPDAHPLALSLPQRLAGKEVLAIPDPEGDEHGPGTYTYPKDNAFAPFQGLFDLLEMRILDSGATWTFVFSFKEMTNPWGAPAGFSHQLLNVYLDFKDGGRTDPFAKGAKVAFDPEHPWDLFLKAAGWPQYGQRVGFPDGTDTADGITVGSNPADKQVIVQLDKKHFNPAPGQRVCFYVLVGSQDGYGPDHFRPVAKEAGPWNLGGAENEDAPLVVDYLWPEKGVQEAMLSRYGGGRHAVLKPYCVAWP
;
A
#
# COMPACT_ATOMS: atom_id res chain seq x y z
N MET A 1 -10.05 -68.12 -8.74
CA MET A 1 -11.00 -67.10 -8.22
C MET A 1 -10.83 -66.77 -6.74
N LYS A 2 -10.70 -67.74 -5.83
CA LYS A 2 -10.58 -67.46 -4.37
C LYS A 2 -9.36 -66.60 -3.96
N LYS A 3 -8.19 -66.73 -4.59
CA LYS A 3 -7.01 -65.86 -4.30
C LYS A 3 -7.19 -64.39 -4.72
N ARG A 4 -7.96 -64.10 -5.77
CA ARG A 4 -8.26 -62.71 -6.21
C ARG A 4 -9.36 -62.07 -5.35
N PHE A 5 -10.32 -62.86 -4.88
CA PHE A 5 -11.34 -62.39 -3.94
C PHE A 5 -10.73 -62.07 -2.57
N TRP A 6 -9.82 -62.91 -2.07
CA TRP A 6 -9.10 -62.62 -0.83
C TRP A 6 -8.10 -61.47 -0.98
N ALA A 7 -7.47 -61.25 -2.15
CA ALA A 7 -6.65 -60.06 -2.38
C ALA A 7 -7.46 -58.77 -2.50
N ALA A 8 -8.68 -58.82 -3.07
CA ALA A 8 -9.60 -57.69 -3.12
C ALA A 8 -10.20 -57.38 -1.74
N VAL A 9 -10.54 -58.41 -0.96
CA VAL A 9 -10.98 -58.28 0.44
C VAL A 9 -9.82 -57.86 1.35
N PHE A 10 -8.58 -58.27 1.06
CA PHE A 10 -7.39 -57.72 1.71
C PHE A 10 -7.19 -56.26 1.33
N LEU A 11 -7.31 -55.85 0.05
CA LEU A 11 -7.25 -54.43 -0.35
C LEU A 11 -8.37 -53.57 0.25
N LEU A 12 -9.57 -54.15 0.43
CA LEU A 12 -10.71 -53.53 1.13
C LEU A 12 -10.54 -53.51 2.66
N ALA A 13 -9.76 -54.44 3.24
CA ALA A 13 -9.47 -54.53 4.68
C ALA A 13 -8.11 -53.88 5.08
N THR A 14 -7.19 -53.71 4.14
CA THR A 14 -5.92 -52.95 4.25
C THR A 14 -6.10 -51.49 3.85
N GLY A 15 -7.35 -51.06 3.64
CA GLY A 15 -7.79 -49.69 3.92
C GLY A 15 -7.68 -49.34 5.42
N LEU A 16 -6.57 -49.73 6.08
CA LEU A 16 -5.95 -48.92 7.11
C LEU A 16 -5.58 -47.61 6.39
N ALA A 17 -6.55 -46.69 6.37
CA ALA A 17 -6.62 -45.59 5.42
C ALA A 17 -5.29 -44.83 5.33
N GLN A 18 -4.75 -44.69 4.11
CA GLN A 18 -3.50 -43.99 3.85
C GLN A 18 -3.47 -42.62 4.55
N PRO A 19 -2.31 -42.12 4.99
CA PRO A 19 -2.25 -40.80 5.57
C PRO A 19 -2.47 -39.73 4.50
N LEU A 20 -3.10 -38.61 4.87
CA LEU A 20 -3.02 -37.40 4.05
C LEU A 20 -1.60 -36.86 4.15
N LYS A 21 -0.90 -36.72 3.02
CA LYS A 21 0.43 -36.13 3.01
C LYS A 21 0.30 -34.62 3.15
N VAL A 22 1.10 -34.01 4.01
CA VAL A 22 1.10 -32.57 4.28
C VAL A 22 2.48 -32.00 3.95
N ALA A 23 2.57 -31.23 2.88
CA ALA A 23 3.79 -30.54 2.47
C ALA A 23 3.72 -29.10 2.97
N ILE A 24 4.62 -28.72 3.88
CA ILE A 24 4.69 -27.37 4.47
C ILE A 24 5.90 -26.66 3.88
N LEU A 25 5.72 -25.44 3.37
CA LEU A 25 6.78 -24.56 2.88
C LEU A 25 6.78 -23.24 3.66
N TRP A 26 7.94 -22.90 4.22
CA TRP A 26 8.22 -21.59 4.81
C TRP A 26 9.09 -20.79 3.84
N HIS A 27 8.55 -19.73 3.26
CA HIS A 27 9.27 -18.84 2.35
C HIS A 27 9.94 -17.70 3.13
N GLN A 28 11.27 -17.59 3.08
CA GLN A 28 12.03 -16.58 3.82
C GLN A 28 12.65 -15.57 2.84
N HIS A 29 12.25 -14.31 2.95
CA HIS A 29 12.61 -13.28 1.98
C HIS A 29 12.89 -11.91 2.62
N GLN A 30 13.88 -11.22 2.08
CA GLN A 30 14.12 -9.82 2.37
C GLN A 30 14.57 -9.08 1.09
N PRO A 31 14.07 -7.85 0.86
CA PRO A 31 14.50 -6.99 -0.23
C PRO A 31 16.01 -6.70 -0.20
N PRO A 32 16.61 -6.27 -1.34
CA PRO A 32 18.00 -5.85 -1.37
C PRO A 32 18.18 -4.47 -0.70
N TYR A 33 18.48 -4.44 0.60
CA TYR A 33 18.59 -3.20 1.39
C TYR A 33 19.87 -2.39 1.16
N GLU A 34 20.82 -2.89 0.35
CA GLU A 34 22.07 -2.19 0.02
C GLU A 34 21.75 -0.97 -0.87
N ASN A 35 21.99 0.24 -0.36
CA ASN A 35 21.95 1.45 -1.16
C ASN A 35 23.25 1.54 -1.99
N PRO A 36 23.21 1.36 -3.32
CA PRO A 36 24.42 1.30 -4.14
C PRO A 36 25.16 2.64 -4.26
N LEU A 37 24.51 3.76 -3.93
CA LEU A 37 25.14 5.09 -3.97
C LEU A 37 26.00 5.34 -2.74
N THR A 38 25.61 4.80 -1.58
CA THR A 38 26.31 5.01 -0.30
C THR A 38 27.11 3.79 0.14
N GLY A 39 26.80 2.61 -0.39
CA GLY A 39 27.30 1.31 0.08
C GLY A 39 26.75 0.91 1.45
N GLN A 40 25.73 1.60 1.95
CA GLN A 40 25.14 1.35 3.27
C GLN A 40 23.87 0.52 3.16
N TYR A 41 23.55 -0.24 4.21
CA TYR A 41 22.31 -1.00 4.32
C TYR A 41 21.34 -0.21 5.19
N GLU A 42 20.08 -0.06 4.78
CA GLU A 42 19.12 0.77 5.54
C GLU A 42 18.19 -0.05 6.43
N GLY A 43 17.64 -1.16 5.93
CA GLY A 43 16.72 -2.03 6.69
C GLY A 43 17.41 -2.99 7.66
N PRO A 44 16.94 -3.12 8.92
CA PRO A 44 17.53 -4.03 9.90
C PRO A 44 17.02 -5.47 9.75
N TRP A 45 16.02 -5.70 8.90
CA TRP A 45 15.15 -6.88 8.91
C TRP A 45 15.88 -8.20 8.62
N VAL A 46 16.90 -8.19 7.76
CA VAL A 46 17.80 -9.35 7.56
C VAL A 46 18.42 -9.80 8.89
N ARG A 47 18.90 -8.85 9.71
CA ARG A 47 19.49 -9.12 11.01
C ARG A 47 18.43 -9.48 12.04
N MET A 48 17.32 -8.73 12.10
CA MET A 48 16.25 -8.94 13.08
C MET A 48 15.62 -10.34 12.97
N HIS A 49 15.25 -10.76 11.77
CA HIS A 49 14.76 -12.12 11.55
C HIS A 49 15.88 -13.17 11.66
N GLY A 50 17.12 -12.79 11.32
CA GLY A 50 18.32 -13.64 11.45
C GLY A 50 18.71 -14.00 12.88
N VAL A 51 18.28 -13.22 13.88
CA VAL A 51 18.48 -13.51 15.31
C VAL A 51 17.23 -14.06 15.98
N ASN A 52 16.17 -14.22 15.19
CA ASN A 52 14.87 -14.64 15.64
C ASN A 52 14.38 -15.90 14.90
N GLY A 53 13.52 -15.74 13.90
CA GLY A 53 12.80 -16.84 13.25
C GLY A 53 13.69 -17.75 12.40
N TYR A 54 14.61 -17.19 11.61
CA TYR A 54 15.37 -17.95 10.61
C TYR A 54 16.15 -19.14 11.21
N PRO A 55 17.02 -18.97 12.23
CA PRO A 55 17.71 -20.11 12.84
C PRO A 55 16.76 -20.96 13.71
N TRP A 56 15.85 -20.33 14.47
CA TRP A 56 15.04 -21.02 15.46
C TRP A 56 14.03 -22.00 14.83
N MET A 57 13.42 -21.62 13.70
CA MET A 57 12.46 -22.47 12.99
C MET A 57 13.09 -23.78 12.48
N ALA A 58 14.37 -23.74 12.14
CA ALA A 58 15.13 -24.95 11.80
C ALA A 58 15.55 -25.72 13.06
N GLU A 59 15.95 -25.04 14.13
CA GLU A 59 16.42 -25.68 15.37
C GLU A 59 15.30 -26.49 16.05
N VAL A 60 14.07 -25.96 16.10
CA VAL A 60 12.94 -26.67 16.73
C VAL A 60 12.63 -28.01 16.05
N LEU A 61 12.98 -28.20 14.77
CA LEU A 61 12.83 -29.50 14.08
C LEU A 61 13.76 -30.58 14.64
N LEU A 62 14.82 -30.22 15.37
CA LEU A 62 15.67 -31.18 16.09
C LEU A 62 14.90 -31.86 17.22
N GLU A 63 13.89 -31.19 17.79
CA GLU A 63 13.00 -31.77 18.80
C GLU A 63 12.01 -32.78 18.18
N PHE A 64 11.77 -32.73 16.86
CA PHE A 64 10.79 -33.54 16.13
C PHE A 64 11.37 -34.16 14.84
N PRO A 65 12.28 -35.14 14.93
CA PRO A 65 13.05 -35.66 13.79
C PRO A 65 12.20 -36.32 12.68
N GLU A 66 10.99 -36.77 12.99
CA GLU A 66 10.05 -37.38 12.04
C GLU A 66 9.21 -36.34 11.27
N VAL A 67 9.20 -35.08 11.70
CA VAL A 67 8.48 -33.99 11.01
C VAL A 67 9.35 -33.46 9.88
N LYS A 68 8.75 -33.39 8.70
CA LYS A 68 9.37 -32.90 7.47
C LYS A 68 8.70 -31.62 7.01
N VAL A 69 9.51 -30.62 6.66
CA VAL A 69 9.05 -29.35 6.12
C VAL A 69 10.01 -28.90 5.03
N SER A 70 9.68 -27.82 4.34
CA SER A 70 10.53 -27.22 3.32
C SER A 70 10.79 -25.77 3.68
N PHE A 71 12.01 -25.30 3.41
CA PHE A 71 12.36 -23.90 3.53
C PHE A 71 12.79 -23.38 2.16
N ASP A 72 12.28 -22.22 1.81
CA ASP A 72 12.85 -21.40 0.75
C ASP A 72 13.61 -20.24 1.37
N TYR A 73 14.83 -20.00 0.90
CA TYR A 73 15.59 -18.79 1.21
C TYR A 73 15.96 -18.10 -0.08
N THR A 74 15.52 -16.86 -0.23
CA THR A 74 15.86 -16.08 -1.42
C THR A 74 17.35 -15.80 -1.52
N SER A 75 17.87 -15.76 -2.75
CA SER A 75 19.30 -15.50 -2.99
C SER A 75 19.72 -14.15 -2.44
N THR A 76 18.86 -13.14 -2.56
CA THR A 76 19.08 -11.79 -2.01
C THR A 76 19.20 -11.81 -0.49
N LEU A 77 18.33 -12.53 0.24
CA LEU A 77 18.47 -12.68 1.69
C LEU A 77 19.78 -13.38 2.07
N LEU A 78 20.11 -14.49 1.42
CA LEU A 78 21.34 -15.25 1.71
C LEU A 78 22.61 -14.42 1.45
N LYS A 79 22.64 -13.61 0.38
CA LYS A 79 23.74 -12.65 0.12
C LYS A 79 23.90 -11.67 1.27
N GLN A 80 22.81 -11.06 1.72
CA GLN A 80 22.88 -10.07 2.79
C GLN A 80 23.32 -10.70 4.12
N ILE A 81 22.86 -11.91 4.45
CA ILE A 81 23.38 -12.65 5.62
C ILE A 81 24.89 -12.83 5.52
N GLN A 82 25.42 -13.24 4.35
CA GLN A 82 26.87 -13.35 4.14
C GLN A 82 27.58 -12.00 4.28
N ASP A 83 27.01 -10.91 3.74
CA ASP A 83 27.58 -9.57 3.86
C ASP A 83 27.67 -9.11 5.34
N TYR A 84 26.69 -9.45 6.19
CA TYR A 84 26.78 -9.20 7.64
C TYR A 84 27.89 -10.03 8.29
N LEU A 85 27.96 -11.33 7.99
CA LEU A 85 28.92 -12.25 8.58
C LEU A 85 30.37 -11.94 8.15
N SER A 86 30.57 -11.37 6.96
CA SER A 86 31.87 -10.92 6.48
C SER A 86 32.26 -9.52 6.99
N GLY A 87 31.35 -8.83 7.69
CA GLY A 87 31.55 -7.45 8.14
C GLY A 87 31.42 -6.38 7.05
N LYS A 88 30.89 -6.75 5.86
CA LYS A 88 30.63 -5.80 4.75
C LYS A 88 29.35 -5.00 5.01
N ALA A 89 28.35 -5.59 5.66
CA ALA A 89 27.07 -4.94 5.96
C ALA A 89 26.96 -4.49 7.42
N LYS A 90 26.40 -3.29 7.61
CA LYS A 90 25.83 -2.78 8.86
C LYS A 90 24.61 -1.95 8.51
N ASP A 91 23.43 -2.33 9.02
CA ASP A 91 22.22 -1.52 8.87
C ASP A 91 22.28 -0.21 9.67
N ALA A 92 21.36 0.70 9.38
CA ALA A 92 21.25 2.00 10.05
C ALA A 92 21.15 1.87 11.58
N TYR A 93 20.41 0.86 12.08
CA TYR A 93 20.21 0.62 13.50
C TYR A 93 21.50 0.13 14.15
N TRP A 94 22.27 -0.73 13.48
CA TRP A 94 23.59 -1.17 13.96
C TRP A 94 24.55 0.01 14.06
N ARG A 95 24.64 0.85 13.01
CA ARG A 95 25.59 2.00 12.96
C ARG A 95 25.40 2.97 14.13
N VAL A 96 24.15 3.24 14.53
CA VAL A 96 23.87 4.07 15.72
C VAL A 96 23.97 3.30 17.03
N SER A 97 23.79 1.97 17.03
CA SER A 97 23.93 1.13 18.23
C SER A 97 25.38 0.99 18.68
N GLU A 98 26.34 0.92 17.77
CA GLU A 98 27.75 0.71 18.13
C GLU A 98 28.46 1.98 18.66
N LYS A 99 27.86 3.16 18.48
CA LYS A 99 28.38 4.43 18.98
C LYS A 99 27.99 4.66 20.45
N PRO A 100 28.88 5.19 21.31
CA PRO A 100 28.48 5.71 22.61
C PRO A 100 27.39 6.80 22.48
N ALA A 101 26.41 6.84 23.38
CA ALA A 101 25.28 7.79 23.29
C ALA A 101 25.72 9.26 23.19
N GLY A 102 26.74 9.65 23.96
CA GLY A 102 27.30 11.00 23.94
C GLY A 102 28.00 11.39 22.62
N ALA A 103 28.25 10.44 21.73
CA ALA A 103 28.84 10.66 20.40
C ALA A 103 27.81 10.64 19.26
N LEU A 104 26.52 10.42 19.57
CA LEU A 104 25.45 10.50 18.59
C LEU A 104 25.20 11.96 18.19
N THR A 105 25.13 12.20 16.89
CA THR A 105 24.68 13.48 16.32
C THR A 105 23.19 13.72 16.64
N PRO A 106 22.69 14.97 16.58
CA PRO A 106 21.28 15.27 16.77
C PRO A 106 20.35 14.42 15.88
N GLU A 107 20.72 14.22 14.63
CA GLU A 107 19.97 13.43 13.65
C GLU A 107 19.95 11.95 14.04
N GLU A 108 21.07 11.40 14.50
CA GLU A 108 21.13 10.01 14.98
C GLU A 108 20.34 9.80 16.28
N ARG A 109 20.29 10.82 17.15
CA ARG A 109 19.44 10.78 18.34
C ARG A 109 17.96 10.77 17.96
N ALA A 110 17.56 11.62 17.02
CA ALA A 110 16.21 11.64 16.48
C ALA A 110 15.86 10.28 15.85
N PHE A 111 16.74 9.73 15.02
CA PHE A 111 16.58 8.40 14.43
C PHE A 111 16.38 7.32 15.50
N VAL A 112 17.16 7.35 16.59
CA VAL A 112 16.99 6.38 17.68
C VAL A 112 15.62 6.51 18.34
N VAL A 113 15.20 7.73 18.68
CA VAL A 113 13.89 7.96 19.32
C VAL A 113 12.72 7.59 18.40
N GLU A 114 12.86 7.83 17.10
CA GLU A 114 11.82 7.54 16.11
C GLU A 114 11.73 6.05 15.79
N ARG A 115 12.87 5.40 15.48
CA ARG A 115 12.94 4.08 14.84
C ARG A 115 13.19 2.93 15.80
N PHE A 116 13.74 3.16 17.00
CA PHE A 116 13.93 2.07 17.96
C PHE A 116 12.65 1.67 18.69
N PHE A 117 11.49 1.97 18.10
CA PHE A 117 10.19 1.37 18.43
C PHE A 117 9.63 0.55 17.25
N ASP A 118 10.40 0.35 16.18
CA ASP A 118 10.08 -0.53 15.05
C ASP A 118 10.24 -1.99 15.50
N ILE A 119 9.31 -2.41 16.34
CA ILE A 119 9.21 -3.73 16.96
C ILE A 119 7.75 -3.93 17.37
N ASN A 120 7.25 -5.17 17.36
CA ASN A 120 5.87 -5.44 17.76
C ASN A 120 5.56 -4.91 19.18
N PRO A 121 4.43 -4.19 19.39
CA PRO A 121 4.07 -3.63 20.70
C PRO A 121 4.01 -4.66 21.84
N ARG A 122 3.78 -5.94 21.53
CA ARG A 122 3.84 -7.03 22.51
C ARG A 122 5.19 -7.12 23.21
N PHE A 123 6.29 -6.94 22.49
CA PHE A 123 7.63 -6.97 23.08
C PHE A 123 7.89 -5.77 24.00
N VAL A 124 7.39 -4.59 23.61
CA VAL A 124 7.43 -3.38 24.46
C VAL A 124 6.65 -3.63 25.75
N ALA A 125 5.49 -4.28 25.66
CA ALA A 125 4.64 -4.57 26.81
C ALA A 125 5.28 -5.48 27.86
N GLU A 126 6.31 -6.24 27.49
CA GLU A 126 7.06 -7.11 28.39
C GLU A 126 8.28 -6.41 29.07
N SER A 127 8.47 -5.11 28.90
CA SER A 127 9.55 -4.35 29.55
C SER A 127 9.02 -3.05 30.17
N PRO A 128 9.02 -2.92 31.51
CA PRO A 128 8.62 -1.70 32.19
C PRO A 128 9.40 -0.47 31.72
N ARG A 129 10.73 -0.60 31.56
CA ARG A 129 11.55 0.50 31.05
C ARG A 129 11.22 0.86 29.61
N TYR A 130 10.93 -0.12 28.75
CA TYR A 130 10.59 0.18 27.36
C TYR A 130 9.24 0.92 27.25
N GLN A 131 8.25 0.52 28.04
CA GLN A 131 6.97 1.25 28.16
C GLN A 131 7.17 2.68 28.64
N GLU A 132 8.04 2.90 29.64
CA GLU A 132 8.39 4.23 30.14
C GLU A 132 8.97 5.12 29.02
N LEU A 133 9.89 4.58 28.23
CA LEU A 133 10.52 5.26 27.10
C LEU A 133 9.52 5.53 25.96
N GLN A 134 8.61 4.59 25.67
CA GLN A 134 7.55 4.80 24.68
C GLN A 134 6.61 5.92 25.12
N ALA A 135 6.19 5.92 26.37
CA ALA A 135 5.33 6.96 26.93
C ALA A 135 6.03 8.33 26.91
N LYS A 136 7.35 8.35 27.17
CA LYS A 136 8.19 9.54 27.07
C LYS A 136 8.23 10.12 25.65
N ARG A 137 8.44 9.27 24.63
CA ARG A 137 8.34 9.66 23.21
C ARG A 137 6.97 10.24 22.88
N ASN A 138 5.89 9.57 23.28
CA ASN A 138 4.52 9.99 22.96
C ASN A 138 4.15 11.34 23.60
N ARG A 139 4.80 11.74 24.69
CA ARG A 139 4.64 13.06 25.33
C ARG A 139 5.59 14.14 24.77
N GLY A 140 6.45 13.80 23.80
CA GLY A 140 7.41 14.74 23.21
C GLY A 140 8.54 15.16 24.17
N GLU A 141 8.82 14.36 25.20
CA GLU A 141 9.85 14.69 26.18
C GLU A 141 11.28 14.38 25.67
N ALA A 142 12.26 15.18 26.07
CA ALA A 142 13.66 15.02 25.68
C ALA A 142 14.31 13.76 26.29
N PHE A 143 15.03 12.99 25.47
CA PHE A 143 15.73 11.76 25.88
C PHE A 143 17.14 12.07 26.40
N THR A 144 17.49 11.51 27.55
CA THR A 144 18.86 11.54 28.09
C THR A 144 19.74 10.48 27.42
N ASP A 145 21.07 10.57 27.60
CA ASP A 145 22.01 9.57 27.10
C ASP A 145 21.76 8.17 27.66
N GLN A 146 21.29 8.08 28.91
CA GLN A 146 20.90 6.82 29.52
C GLN A 146 19.58 6.29 28.92
N ASP A 147 18.60 7.16 28.65
CA ASP A 147 17.36 6.77 27.95
C ASP A 147 17.68 6.18 26.56
N LEU A 148 18.56 6.84 25.80
CA LEU A 148 19.00 6.36 24.48
C LEU A 148 19.80 5.06 24.57
N THR A 149 20.62 4.88 25.59
CA THR A 149 21.36 3.63 25.78
C THR A 149 20.42 2.49 26.15
N ASP A 150 19.48 2.74 27.06
CA ASP A 150 18.48 1.74 27.44
C ASP A 150 17.61 1.33 26.26
N LEU A 151 17.11 2.32 25.50
CA LEU A 151 16.28 2.09 24.31
C LEU A 151 17.00 1.21 23.28
N ARG A 152 18.27 1.53 22.98
CA ARG A 152 19.07 0.76 22.01
C ARG A 152 19.34 -0.67 22.47
N VAL A 153 19.58 -0.89 23.76
CA VAL A 153 19.76 -2.24 24.30
C VAL A 153 18.46 -3.03 24.28
N LEU A 154 17.36 -2.44 24.76
CA LEU A 154 16.05 -3.10 24.81
C LEU A 154 15.59 -3.52 23.42
N TRP A 155 15.64 -2.63 22.43
CA TRP A 155 15.25 -2.97 21.05
C TRP A 155 16.09 -4.12 20.48
N ASN A 156 17.43 -4.05 20.56
CA ASN A 156 18.29 -5.10 20.02
C ASN A 156 18.16 -6.43 20.80
N LEU A 157 17.96 -6.38 22.12
CA LEU A 157 17.83 -7.56 22.97
C LEU A 157 16.49 -8.27 22.71
N LEU A 158 15.40 -7.52 22.60
CA LEU A 158 14.05 -8.08 22.48
C LEU A 158 13.75 -8.71 21.13
N TRP A 159 14.50 -8.33 20.10
CA TRP A 159 14.46 -9.01 18.81
C TRP A 159 15.08 -10.41 18.84
N ILE A 160 15.95 -10.73 19.80
CA ILE A 160 16.52 -12.08 19.92
C ILE A 160 15.39 -13.04 20.35
N ASN A 161 15.28 -14.19 19.68
CA ASN A 161 14.28 -15.19 20.08
C ASN A 161 14.39 -15.51 21.58
N ARG A 162 13.25 -15.57 22.27
CA ARG A 162 13.16 -15.74 23.72
C ARG A 162 13.91 -16.97 24.24
N ASP A 163 13.94 -18.06 23.46
CA ASP A 163 14.65 -19.28 23.85
C ASP A 163 16.18 -19.07 23.87
N TYR A 164 16.71 -18.25 22.96
CA TYR A 164 18.13 -17.88 22.96
C TYR A 164 18.47 -16.98 24.14
N ILE A 165 17.61 -16.02 24.47
CA ILE A 165 17.76 -15.19 25.67
C ILE A 165 17.78 -16.08 26.93
N ALA A 166 16.87 -17.06 27.02
CA ALA A 166 16.78 -17.95 28.17
C ALA A 166 17.98 -18.90 28.32
N LYS A 167 18.54 -19.37 27.20
CA LYS A 167 19.71 -20.27 27.15
C LYS A 167 21.03 -19.54 27.47
N ASP A 168 21.16 -18.26 27.14
CA ASP A 168 22.37 -17.48 27.39
C ASP A 168 22.31 -16.75 28.74
N PRO A 169 23.18 -17.10 29.73
CA PRO A 169 23.08 -16.52 31.07
C PRO A 169 23.24 -14.99 31.11
N ARG A 170 24.02 -14.40 30.20
CA ARG A 170 24.23 -12.95 30.18
C ARG A 170 23.06 -12.24 29.50
N LEU A 171 22.52 -12.77 28.40
CA LEU A 171 21.29 -12.22 27.80
C LEU A 171 20.11 -12.28 28.77
N ARG A 172 19.95 -13.39 29.50
CA ARG A 172 18.94 -13.51 30.56
C ARG A 172 19.12 -12.46 31.65
N ALA A 173 20.35 -12.28 32.14
CA ALA A 173 20.65 -11.26 33.15
C ALA A 173 20.36 -9.84 32.64
N LEU A 174 20.61 -9.55 31.35
CA LEU A 174 20.25 -8.26 30.74
C LEU A 174 18.73 -8.07 30.66
N ARG A 175 18.00 -9.13 30.31
CA ARG A 175 16.53 -9.10 30.29
C ARG A 175 15.95 -8.82 31.67
N GLU A 176 16.51 -9.43 32.72
CA GLU A 176 16.12 -9.20 34.12
C GLU A 176 16.52 -7.81 34.63
N LYS A 177 17.65 -7.27 34.14
CA LYS A 177 18.16 -5.94 34.50
C LYS A 177 17.21 -4.82 34.05
N ASP A 178 16.61 -4.94 32.86
CA ASP A 178 15.59 -4.06 32.25
C ASP A 178 15.97 -2.57 32.02
N ARG A 179 16.93 -2.02 32.77
CA ARG A 179 17.33 -0.60 32.73
C ARG A 179 18.76 -0.38 33.18
N GLY A 180 19.28 0.83 32.95
CA GLY A 180 20.64 1.19 33.38
C GLY A 180 21.70 0.41 32.60
N PHE A 181 21.44 0.16 31.32
CA PHE A 181 22.34 -0.58 30.45
C PHE A 181 23.59 0.23 30.09
N SER A 182 24.66 -0.49 29.77
CA SER A 182 25.92 0.09 29.31
C SER A 182 26.14 -0.16 27.82
N GLN A 183 27.09 0.56 27.22
CA GLN A 183 27.54 0.26 25.86
C GLN A 183 28.14 -1.15 25.74
N GLU A 184 28.73 -1.69 26.82
CA GLU A 184 29.24 -3.06 26.83
C GLU A 184 28.11 -4.09 26.74
N ASP A 185 26.98 -3.82 27.41
CA ASP A 185 25.78 -4.65 27.31
C ASP A 185 25.26 -4.68 25.87
N LEU A 186 25.20 -3.52 25.21
CA LEU A 186 24.80 -3.41 23.81
C LEU A 186 25.76 -4.16 22.88
N ASN A 187 27.07 -3.98 23.06
CA ASN A 187 28.07 -4.68 22.25
C ASN A 187 27.99 -6.19 22.41
N TYR A 188 27.64 -6.68 23.61
CA TYR A 188 27.40 -8.11 23.84
C TYR A 188 26.18 -8.62 23.07
N VAL A 189 25.07 -7.89 23.10
CA VAL A 189 23.85 -8.22 22.33
C VAL A 189 24.14 -8.23 20.83
N LEU A 190 24.82 -7.21 20.30
CA LEU A 190 25.22 -7.15 18.88
C LEU A 190 26.16 -8.30 18.49
N LYS A 191 27.11 -8.66 19.34
CA LYS A 191 27.95 -9.85 19.12
C LYS A 191 27.11 -11.12 19.01
N LYS A 192 26.12 -11.28 19.90
CA LYS A 192 25.20 -12.43 19.88
C LYS A 192 24.36 -12.48 18.60
N HIS A 193 24.03 -11.32 18.02
CA HIS A 193 23.35 -11.30 16.73
C HIS A 193 24.14 -12.02 15.64
N LEU A 194 25.44 -11.70 15.50
CA LEU A 194 26.30 -12.35 14.51
C LEU A 194 26.51 -13.84 14.80
N GLU A 195 26.66 -14.22 16.08
CA GLU A 195 26.78 -15.63 16.48
C GLU A 195 25.54 -16.44 16.06
N LEU A 196 24.33 -15.90 16.25
CA LEU A 196 23.08 -16.57 15.87
C LEU A 196 22.92 -16.65 14.35
N MET A 197 23.16 -15.55 13.64
CA MET A 197 23.08 -15.53 12.17
C MET A 197 24.06 -16.53 11.52
N ALA A 198 25.24 -16.73 12.11
CA ALA A 198 26.24 -17.68 11.62
C ALA A 198 25.74 -19.15 11.69
N THR A 199 24.69 -19.45 12.46
CA THR A 199 24.15 -20.81 12.58
C THR A 199 23.16 -21.17 11.45
N ILE A 200 22.59 -20.19 10.76
CA ILE A 200 21.48 -20.39 9.80
C ILE A 200 21.88 -21.38 8.70
N LEU A 201 22.88 -21.05 7.89
CA LEU A 201 23.26 -21.90 6.73
C LEU A 201 23.76 -23.29 7.16
N PRO A 202 24.69 -23.41 8.14
CA PRO A 202 25.16 -24.73 8.58
C PRO A 202 24.06 -25.65 9.10
N LEU A 203 23.11 -25.12 9.88
CA LEU A 203 21.99 -25.89 10.41
C LEU A 203 21.08 -26.40 9.30
N HIS A 204 20.67 -25.51 8.39
CA HIS A 204 19.81 -25.88 7.26
C HIS A 204 20.49 -26.91 6.36
N ARG A 205 21.79 -26.77 6.08
CA ARG A 205 22.56 -27.76 5.32
C ARG A 205 22.51 -29.13 6.01
N THR A 206 22.73 -29.19 7.32
CA THR A 206 22.68 -30.44 8.09
C THR A 206 21.31 -31.11 8.03
N LEU A 207 20.24 -30.33 8.20
CA LEU A 207 18.86 -30.83 8.12
C LEU A 207 18.51 -31.33 6.71
N TRP A 208 19.03 -30.67 5.67
CA TRP A 208 18.82 -31.05 4.28
C TRP A 208 19.57 -32.33 3.92
N GLU A 209 20.84 -32.45 4.32
CA GLU A 209 21.67 -33.63 4.06
C GLU A 209 21.13 -34.91 4.71
N ARG A 210 20.54 -34.80 5.91
CA ARG A 210 19.86 -35.93 6.56
C ARG A 210 18.46 -36.24 6.02
N GLY A 211 17.97 -35.43 5.08
CA GLY A 211 16.68 -35.64 4.42
C GLY A 211 15.45 -35.29 5.26
N GLN A 212 15.58 -34.41 6.25
CA GLN A 212 14.43 -33.95 7.03
C GLN A 212 13.72 -32.77 6.37
N ILE A 213 14.47 -31.89 5.69
CA ILE A 213 13.91 -30.74 4.98
C ILE A 213 14.16 -30.81 3.48
N ASP A 214 13.39 -30.05 2.69
CA ASP A 214 13.86 -29.54 1.40
C ASP A 214 14.39 -28.11 1.58
N LEU A 215 15.39 -27.76 0.77
CA LEU A 215 15.84 -26.38 0.57
C LEU A 215 15.53 -25.97 -0.87
N LEU A 216 14.78 -24.89 -1.01
CA LEU A 216 14.43 -24.25 -2.27
C LEU A 216 15.23 -22.95 -2.43
N THR A 217 15.14 -22.38 -3.63
CA THR A 217 15.60 -21.02 -3.92
C THR A 217 14.54 -20.26 -4.72
N THR A 218 14.87 -19.03 -5.12
CA THR A 218 14.06 -18.15 -5.95
C THR A 218 14.88 -17.60 -7.12
N PRO A 219 14.24 -17.00 -8.15
CA PRO A 219 14.94 -16.07 -9.03
C PRO A 219 15.65 -14.99 -8.20
N TYR A 220 16.88 -14.64 -8.57
CA TYR A 220 17.89 -14.07 -7.67
C TYR A 220 17.42 -12.87 -6.83
N TYR A 221 16.85 -11.85 -7.47
CA TYR A 221 16.33 -10.63 -6.83
C TYR A 221 14.82 -10.66 -6.60
N HIS A 222 14.17 -11.83 -6.63
CA HIS A 222 12.73 -11.95 -6.38
C HIS A 222 11.80 -11.13 -7.32
N PRO A 223 12.02 -11.08 -8.66
CA PRO A 223 11.12 -10.38 -9.58
C PRO A 223 9.80 -11.13 -9.87
N ILE A 224 8.76 -10.39 -10.27
CA ILE A 224 7.54 -10.96 -10.89
C ILE A 224 7.87 -11.47 -12.30
N LEU A 225 8.38 -12.71 -12.37
CA LEU A 225 8.91 -13.31 -13.60
C LEU A 225 7.93 -13.31 -14.79
N PRO A 226 6.61 -13.53 -14.61
CA PRO A 226 5.64 -13.41 -15.71
C PRO A 226 5.69 -12.07 -16.43
N ILE A 227 5.81 -10.96 -15.70
CA ILE A 227 5.85 -9.60 -16.26
C ILE A 227 7.15 -9.39 -17.07
N LEU A 228 8.28 -9.85 -16.53
CA LEU A 228 9.56 -9.79 -17.25
C LEU A 228 9.58 -10.66 -18.50
N LEU A 229 8.74 -11.68 -18.61
CA LEU A 229 8.64 -12.52 -19.81
C LEU A 229 7.67 -11.95 -20.84
N ASP A 230 6.57 -11.36 -20.38
CA ASP A 230 5.54 -10.78 -21.21
C ASP A 230 4.74 -9.72 -20.44
N LYS A 231 4.75 -8.49 -20.95
CA LYS A 231 4.00 -7.38 -20.37
C LYS A 231 2.50 -7.63 -20.36
N GLU A 232 1.97 -8.40 -21.32
CA GLU A 232 0.56 -8.76 -21.36
C GLU A 232 0.16 -9.72 -20.22
N ALA A 233 1.12 -10.31 -19.50
CA ALA A 233 0.83 -11.11 -18.30
C ALA A 233 0.05 -10.31 -17.24
N ILE A 234 0.20 -8.97 -17.21
CA ILE A 234 -0.60 -8.06 -16.36
C ILE A 234 -2.08 -8.21 -16.70
N ARG A 235 -2.46 -8.04 -17.97
CA ARG A 235 -3.84 -8.18 -18.44
C ARG A 235 -4.34 -9.61 -18.47
N GLU A 236 -3.46 -10.58 -18.71
CA GLU A 236 -3.81 -12.00 -18.59
C GLU A 236 -4.20 -12.35 -17.15
N SER A 237 -3.52 -11.75 -16.16
CA SER A 237 -3.87 -11.91 -14.76
C SER A 237 -5.19 -11.21 -14.42
N ASN A 238 -5.39 -9.98 -14.90
CA ASN A 238 -6.60 -9.19 -14.71
C ASN A 238 -6.80 -8.19 -15.88
N PRO A 239 -7.84 -8.35 -16.71
CA PRO A 239 -8.06 -7.52 -17.90
C PRO A 239 -8.30 -6.03 -17.64
N THR A 240 -8.63 -5.61 -16.41
CA THR A 240 -8.91 -4.20 -16.08
C THR A 240 -7.65 -3.39 -15.81
N LEU A 241 -6.50 -4.04 -15.59
CA LEU A 241 -5.25 -3.36 -15.24
C LEU A 241 -4.66 -2.62 -16.46
N ALA A 242 -4.25 -1.38 -16.24
CA ALA A 242 -3.53 -0.61 -17.24
C ALA A 242 -2.11 -1.13 -17.39
N LEU A 243 -1.58 -1.07 -18.61
CA LEU A 243 -0.19 -1.43 -18.86
C LEU A 243 0.72 -0.21 -18.72
N PRO A 244 1.98 -0.39 -18.29
CA PRO A 244 3.01 0.66 -18.37
C PRO A 244 3.13 1.24 -19.78
N LYS A 245 3.72 2.43 -19.95
CA LYS A 245 3.90 3.03 -21.28
C LYS A 245 5.08 2.40 -22.02
N GLU A 246 6.17 2.14 -21.32
CA GLU A 246 7.45 1.64 -21.83
C GLU A 246 7.44 0.11 -22.03
N PRO A 247 8.36 -0.45 -22.84
CA PRO A 247 8.53 -1.90 -22.92
C PRO A 247 9.19 -2.44 -21.63
N ILE A 248 8.57 -3.44 -21.00
CA ILE A 248 9.02 -3.98 -19.70
C ILE A 248 9.19 -5.51 -19.69
N ALA A 249 9.11 -6.14 -20.87
CA ALA A 249 9.36 -7.57 -21.04
C ALA A 249 10.79 -7.78 -21.54
N TRP A 250 11.62 -8.43 -20.73
CA TRP A 250 13.01 -8.79 -20.98
C TRP A 250 13.26 -10.27 -20.63
N PRO A 251 12.92 -11.21 -21.55
CA PRO A 251 13.07 -12.65 -21.31
C PRO A 251 14.50 -13.09 -20.93
N GLU A 252 15.51 -12.37 -21.40
CA GLU A 252 16.92 -12.58 -21.05
C GLU A 252 17.21 -12.25 -19.59
N ASP A 253 16.59 -11.21 -19.04
CA ASP A 253 16.71 -10.83 -17.64
C ASP A 253 16.00 -11.88 -16.77
N ALA A 254 14.80 -12.30 -17.16
CA ALA A 254 14.07 -13.38 -16.50
C ALA A 254 14.90 -14.68 -16.42
N ARG A 255 15.55 -15.07 -17.53
CA ARG A 255 16.44 -16.24 -17.57
C ARG A 255 17.69 -16.04 -16.71
N TRP A 256 18.26 -14.84 -16.70
CA TRP A 256 19.38 -14.51 -15.82
C TRP A 256 18.98 -14.67 -14.34
N GLN A 257 17.82 -14.16 -13.93
CA GLN A 257 17.34 -14.23 -12.55
C GLN A 257 17.22 -15.69 -12.07
N VAL A 258 16.65 -16.59 -12.89
CA VAL A 258 16.55 -18.02 -12.58
C VAL A 258 17.94 -18.67 -12.51
N ARG A 259 18.80 -18.44 -13.50
CA ARG A 259 20.14 -19.04 -13.54
C ARG A 259 21.04 -18.58 -12.39
N SER A 260 21.03 -17.29 -12.10
CA SER A 260 21.80 -16.70 -11.02
C SER A 260 21.33 -17.21 -9.66
N GLY A 261 20.02 -17.32 -9.45
CA GLY A 261 19.46 -17.89 -8.22
C GLY A 261 19.95 -19.33 -7.98
N LYS A 262 19.88 -20.18 -9.01
CA LYS A 262 20.41 -21.54 -8.96
C LYS A 262 21.92 -21.59 -8.72
N ALA A 263 22.69 -20.78 -9.44
CA ALA A 263 24.13 -20.74 -9.33
C ALA A 263 24.58 -20.36 -7.91
N TYR A 264 23.95 -19.33 -7.34
CA TYR A 264 24.23 -18.87 -5.98
C TYR A 264 23.80 -19.89 -4.92
N PHE A 265 22.64 -20.53 -5.09
CA PHE A 265 22.24 -21.65 -4.25
C PHE A 265 23.28 -22.80 -4.30
N ARG A 266 23.76 -23.17 -5.49
CA ARG A 266 24.79 -24.20 -5.64
C ARG A 266 26.11 -23.82 -5.00
N GLU A 267 26.51 -22.56 -5.10
CA GLU A 267 27.72 -22.05 -4.42
C GLU A 267 27.61 -22.25 -2.91
N LEU A 268 26.46 -21.91 -2.31
CA LEU A 268 26.24 -22.00 -0.87
C LEU A 268 25.99 -23.42 -0.36
N PHE A 269 25.33 -24.29 -1.11
CA PHE A 269 24.90 -25.61 -0.63
C PHE A 269 25.55 -26.79 -1.36
N GLY A 270 26.35 -26.55 -2.40
CA GLY A 270 27.11 -27.55 -3.14
C GLY A 270 26.28 -28.41 -4.11
N ARG A 271 24.97 -28.15 -4.25
CA ARG A 271 24.03 -28.92 -5.09
C ARG A 271 23.01 -27.99 -5.74
N GLU A 272 22.48 -28.39 -6.89
CA GLU A 272 21.40 -27.65 -7.55
C GLU A 272 20.07 -27.81 -6.78
N PRO A 273 19.22 -26.77 -6.73
CA PRO A 273 17.90 -26.87 -6.12
C PRO A 273 16.95 -27.67 -7.02
N LEU A 274 16.11 -28.52 -6.42
CA LEU A 274 15.07 -29.27 -7.17
C LEU A 274 13.83 -28.42 -7.44
N GLY A 275 13.44 -27.58 -6.49
CA GLY A 275 12.30 -26.68 -6.58
C GLY A 275 12.71 -25.23 -6.50
N MET A 276 11.84 -24.36 -6.99
CA MET A 276 12.01 -22.93 -6.88
C MET A 276 10.68 -22.30 -6.46
N TRP A 277 10.71 -21.40 -5.49
CA TRP A 277 9.54 -20.58 -5.17
C TRP A 277 9.43 -19.45 -6.20
N PRO A 278 8.33 -19.36 -6.97
CA PRO A 278 8.06 -18.19 -7.79
C PRO A 278 7.77 -17.01 -6.86
N PRO A 279 8.43 -15.86 -7.03
CA PRO A 279 8.15 -14.67 -6.23
C PRO A 279 6.65 -14.38 -6.17
N GLU A 280 6.09 -14.20 -4.97
CA GLU A 280 4.65 -13.96 -4.76
C GLU A 280 3.72 -15.10 -5.23
N GLY A 281 4.27 -16.31 -5.39
CA GLY A 281 3.61 -17.41 -6.09
C GLY A 281 3.29 -17.11 -7.55
N ALA A 282 3.88 -16.06 -8.15
CA ALA A 282 3.54 -15.55 -9.47
C ALA A 282 3.97 -16.51 -10.58
N VAL A 283 3.00 -16.98 -11.36
CA VAL A 283 3.22 -17.86 -12.50
C VAL A 283 2.41 -17.42 -13.72
N SER A 284 2.88 -17.88 -14.88
CA SER A 284 2.18 -17.89 -16.16
C SER A 284 2.64 -19.12 -16.92
N GLN A 285 1.95 -19.47 -18.02
CA GLN A 285 2.39 -20.56 -18.90
C GLN A 285 3.87 -20.39 -19.33
N LYS A 286 4.25 -19.18 -19.76
CA LYS A 286 5.63 -18.86 -20.17
C LYS A 286 6.63 -18.98 -19.01
N ALA A 287 6.26 -18.55 -17.81
CA ALA A 287 7.14 -18.67 -16.64
C ALA A 287 7.37 -20.15 -16.27
N ALA A 288 6.32 -20.96 -16.24
CA ALA A 288 6.42 -22.39 -15.99
C ALA A 288 7.33 -23.10 -17.00
N GLU A 289 7.21 -22.76 -18.29
CA GLU A 289 8.09 -23.28 -19.34
C GLU A 289 9.56 -22.88 -19.13
N LEU A 290 9.84 -21.62 -18.78
CA LEU A 290 11.20 -21.15 -18.48
C LEU A 290 11.82 -21.93 -17.30
N TYR A 291 11.07 -22.11 -16.21
CA TYR A 291 11.55 -22.88 -15.06
C TYR A 291 11.85 -24.34 -15.44
N ALA A 292 10.97 -24.99 -16.21
CA ALA A 292 11.19 -26.33 -16.73
C ALA A 292 12.43 -26.40 -17.63
N GLU A 293 12.62 -25.38 -18.48
CA GLU A 293 13.77 -25.27 -19.37
C GLU A 293 15.10 -25.22 -18.64
N GLU A 294 15.14 -24.48 -17.54
CA GLU A 294 16.30 -24.32 -16.65
C GLU A 294 16.44 -25.49 -15.66
N GLY A 295 15.62 -26.54 -15.76
CA GLY A 295 15.76 -27.78 -15.00
C GLY A 295 15.17 -27.76 -13.61
N ILE A 296 14.33 -26.77 -13.28
CA ILE A 296 13.52 -26.79 -12.06
C ILE A 296 12.46 -27.88 -12.19
N ARG A 297 12.26 -28.67 -11.13
CA ARG A 297 11.38 -29.85 -11.13
C ARG A 297 10.00 -29.55 -10.57
N PHE A 298 9.88 -28.59 -9.67
CA PHE A 298 8.59 -28.16 -9.14
C PHE A 298 8.53 -26.69 -8.71
N LEU A 299 7.32 -26.15 -8.71
CA LEU A 299 6.97 -24.85 -8.11
C LEU A 299 5.80 -25.03 -7.13
N VAL A 300 5.65 -24.06 -6.23
CA VAL A 300 4.47 -23.90 -5.38
C VAL A 300 3.79 -22.57 -5.73
N THR A 301 2.47 -22.58 -5.93
CA THR A 301 1.66 -21.40 -6.25
C THR A 301 0.29 -21.51 -5.55
N ASP A 302 -0.68 -20.68 -5.91
CA ASP A 302 -1.93 -20.51 -5.17
C ASP A 302 -3.17 -21.08 -5.86
N GLU A 303 -4.14 -21.51 -5.06
CA GLU A 303 -5.42 -22.05 -5.54
C GLU A 303 -6.18 -21.16 -6.53
N ALA A 304 -6.03 -19.83 -6.49
CA ALA A 304 -6.62 -18.95 -7.50
C ALA A 304 -6.07 -19.22 -8.91
N VAL A 305 -4.78 -19.54 -9.02
CA VAL A 305 -4.16 -19.92 -10.30
C VAL A 305 -4.72 -21.25 -10.79
N LEU A 306 -5.00 -22.20 -9.90
CA LEU A 306 -5.68 -23.45 -10.24
C LEU A 306 -7.09 -23.17 -10.81
N GLY A 307 -7.84 -22.29 -10.16
CA GLY A 307 -9.14 -21.81 -10.65
C GLY A 307 -9.05 -21.19 -12.05
N LYS A 308 -8.10 -20.27 -12.26
CA LYS A 308 -7.83 -19.64 -13.56
C LYS A 308 -7.35 -20.62 -14.64
N SER A 309 -6.82 -21.78 -14.24
CA SER A 309 -6.44 -22.87 -15.15
C SER A 309 -7.65 -23.71 -15.59
N GLY A 310 -8.88 -23.35 -15.18
CA GLY A 310 -10.12 -24.00 -15.59
C GLY A 310 -10.53 -25.20 -14.74
N LEU A 311 -9.95 -25.36 -13.54
CA LEU A 311 -10.28 -26.46 -12.62
C LEU A 311 -11.05 -25.93 -11.40
N PRO A 312 -11.99 -26.72 -10.85
CA PRO A 312 -12.69 -26.32 -9.63
C PRO A 312 -11.72 -26.30 -8.46
N VAL A 313 -11.84 -25.30 -7.58
CA VAL A 313 -11.03 -25.19 -6.35
C VAL A 313 -11.80 -25.88 -5.22
N ASN A 314 -11.37 -27.09 -4.84
CA ASN A 314 -11.97 -27.87 -3.76
C ASN A 314 -10.92 -28.82 -3.14
N PRO A 315 -11.21 -29.48 -2.00
CA PRO A 315 -10.24 -30.34 -1.33
C PRO A 315 -9.65 -31.45 -2.21
N LEU A 316 -10.43 -32.05 -3.13
CA LEU A 316 -9.94 -33.12 -3.99
C LEU A 316 -8.95 -32.62 -5.04
N THR A 317 -9.19 -31.44 -5.62
CA THR A 317 -8.31 -30.84 -6.62
C THR A 317 -7.08 -30.19 -5.99
N LEU A 318 -7.21 -29.58 -4.81
CA LEU A 318 -6.07 -28.98 -4.08
C LEU A 318 -5.14 -30.01 -3.45
N THR A 319 -5.57 -31.27 -3.34
CA THR A 319 -4.74 -32.36 -2.80
C THR A 319 -4.06 -33.21 -3.88
N ARG A 320 -3.94 -32.69 -5.10
CA ARG A 320 -3.31 -33.37 -6.24
C ARG A 320 -2.12 -32.56 -6.76
N PRO A 321 -1.00 -33.22 -7.12
CA PRO A 321 0.03 -32.58 -7.94
C PRO A 321 -0.46 -32.38 -9.37
N TYR A 322 -0.04 -31.29 -10.00
CA TYR A 322 -0.27 -31.00 -11.41
C TYR A 322 1.04 -30.88 -12.16
N HIS A 323 1.00 -30.81 -13.49
CA HIS A 323 2.20 -30.50 -14.26
C HIS A 323 1.90 -29.74 -15.54
N VAL A 324 2.88 -28.93 -15.93
CA VAL A 324 3.03 -28.39 -17.28
C VAL A 324 4.13 -29.18 -17.97
N GLU A 325 3.93 -29.52 -19.24
CA GLU A 325 4.91 -30.21 -20.07
C GLU A 325 5.01 -29.55 -21.44
N LYS A 326 6.24 -29.28 -21.87
CA LYS A 326 6.56 -28.76 -23.21
C LYS A 326 7.90 -29.32 -23.67
N ASP A 327 7.95 -29.79 -24.91
CA ASP A 327 9.15 -30.34 -25.55
C ASP A 327 9.87 -31.41 -24.70
N GLY A 328 9.09 -32.27 -24.03
CA GLY A 328 9.58 -33.33 -23.15
C GLY A 328 10.14 -32.85 -21.80
N LYS A 329 10.10 -31.55 -21.52
CA LYS A 329 10.44 -30.99 -20.21
C LYS A 329 9.16 -30.83 -19.39
N ARG A 330 9.17 -31.41 -18.18
CA ARG A 330 8.03 -31.45 -17.28
C ARG A 330 8.34 -30.74 -15.97
N LEU A 331 7.39 -29.92 -15.52
CA LEU A 331 7.43 -29.18 -14.26
C LEU A 331 6.19 -29.50 -13.44
N VAL A 332 6.38 -29.93 -12.19
CA VAL A 332 5.28 -30.23 -11.26
C VAL A 332 4.83 -28.96 -10.54
N LEU A 333 3.52 -28.80 -10.36
CA LEU A 333 2.91 -27.67 -9.67
C LEU A 333 2.15 -28.16 -8.45
N PHE A 334 2.39 -27.52 -7.32
CA PHE A 334 1.62 -27.68 -6.09
C PHE A 334 0.87 -26.38 -5.81
N PHE A 335 -0.43 -26.50 -5.55
CA PHE A 335 -1.28 -25.36 -5.23
C PHE A 335 -1.54 -25.33 -3.73
N ARG A 336 -1.15 -24.24 -3.07
CA ARG A 336 -1.36 -24.05 -1.64
C ARG A 336 -2.85 -23.96 -1.34
N HIS A 337 -3.25 -24.52 -0.22
CA HIS A 337 -4.57 -24.24 0.35
C HIS A 337 -4.50 -22.88 1.04
N ARG A 338 -5.14 -21.86 0.45
CA ARG A 338 -5.00 -20.46 0.85
C ARG A 338 -5.46 -20.24 2.29
N ASP A 339 -6.72 -20.56 2.58
CA ASP A 339 -7.30 -20.37 3.92
C ASP A 339 -6.48 -21.02 5.04
N LEU A 340 -6.05 -22.28 4.89
CA LEU A 340 -5.26 -22.96 5.91
C LEU A 340 -3.87 -22.38 6.10
N SER A 341 -3.26 -21.85 5.05
CA SER A 341 -1.97 -21.16 5.13
C SER A 341 -2.14 -19.81 5.82
N ASP A 342 -3.13 -19.03 5.41
CA ASP A 342 -3.41 -17.69 5.93
C ASP A 342 -3.89 -17.70 7.39
N ARG A 343 -4.50 -18.79 7.87
CA ARG A 343 -4.81 -18.94 9.30
C ARG A 343 -3.55 -18.87 10.16
N ILE A 344 -2.44 -19.50 9.73
CA ILE A 344 -1.15 -19.42 10.44
C ILE A 344 -0.58 -18.00 10.32
N GLY A 345 -0.64 -17.41 9.13
CA GLY A 345 -0.10 -16.06 8.89
C GLY A 345 -0.80 -14.98 9.70
N PHE A 346 -2.14 -15.02 9.78
CA PHE A 346 -2.93 -13.84 10.11
C PHE A 346 -4.03 -14.04 11.16
N ARG A 347 -4.47 -15.28 11.46
CA ARG A 347 -5.61 -15.50 12.38
C ARG A 347 -5.22 -16.12 13.72
N TYR A 348 -4.40 -17.17 13.70
CA TYR A 348 -4.07 -17.97 14.88
C TYR A 348 -3.26 -17.21 15.93
N SER A 349 -2.61 -16.10 15.58
CA SER A 349 -1.94 -15.20 16.53
C SER A 349 -2.90 -14.58 17.56
N GLY A 350 -4.20 -14.51 17.24
CA GLY A 350 -5.26 -14.05 18.13
C GLY A 350 -5.88 -15.13 19.01
N MET A 351 -5.42 -16.38 18.93
CA MET A 351 -5.99 -17.53 19.63
C MET A 351 -5.01 -18.14 20.65
N PRO A 352 -5.50 -18.86 21.68
CA PRO A 352 -4.67 -19.77 22.46
C PRO A 352 -3.98 -20.80 21.56
N ALA A 353 -2.71 -21.09 21.83
CA ALA A 353 -1.87 -21.92 20.95
C ALA A 353 -2.44 -23.34 20.78
N GLU A 354 -2.97 -23.93 21.84
CA GLU A 354 -3.59 -25.25 21.83
C GLU A 354 -4.84 -25.28 20.93
N GLU A 355 -5.72 -24.28 21.06
CA GLU A 355 -6.93 -24.17 20.24
C GLU A 355 -6.59 -23.97 18.76
N ALA A 356 -5.63 -23.09 18.46
CA ALA A 356 -5.16 -22.86 17.11
C ALA A 356 -4.57 -24.13 16.47
N VAL A 357 -3.75 -24.88 17.21
CA VAL A 357 -3.16 -26.14 16.72
C VAL A 357 -4.23 -27.21 16.53
N GLU A 358 -5.19 -27.36 17.44
CA GLU A 358 -6.27 -28.34 17.27
C GLU A 358 -7.21 -27.97 16.12
N ASP A 359 -7.58 -26.70 15.93
CA ASP A 359 -8.35 -26.25 14.75
C ASP A 359 -7.60 -26.58 13.46
N PHE A 360 -6.29 -26.30 13.45
CA PHE A 360 -5.42 -26.67 12.36
C PHE A 360 -5.59 -28.21 12.17
N ILE A 361 -5.22 -29.04 13.14
CA ILE A 361 -5.17 -30.51 12.97
C ILE A 361 -6.53 -31.08 12.55
N ALA A 362 -7.63 -30.65 13.17
CA ALA A 362 -8.99 -31.07 12.84
C ALA A 362 -9.34 -30.77 11.38
N SER A 363 -8.97 -29.60 10.87
CA SER A 363 -9.23 -29.21 9.48
C SER A 363 -8.54 -30.15 8.47
N ARG A 364 -7.32 -30.63 8.76
CA ARG A 364 -6.68 -31.66 7.90
C ARG A 364 -7.35 -33.01 7.99
N LEU A 365 -7.76 -33.41 9.19
CA LEU A 365 -8.45 -34.69 9.37
C LEU A 365 -9.80 -34.69 8.65
N GLU A 366 -10.47 -33.54 8.55
CA GLU A 366 -11.65 -33.34 7.71
C GLU A 366 -11.32 -33.47 6.22
N ILE A 367 -10.33 -32.74 5.71
CA ILE A 367 -9.89 -32.87 4.30
C ILE A 367 -9.53 -34.32 3.98
N ARG A 368 -8.78 -35.00 4.85
CA ARG A 368 -8.45 -36.41 4.69
C ARG A 368 -9.70 -37.26 4.56
N ARG A 369 -10.70 -37.08 5.45
CA ARG A 369 -11.96 -37.83 5.42
C ARG A 369 -12.67 -37.66 4.07
N GLN A 370 -12.60 -36.47 3.47
CA GLN A 370 -13.20 -36.17 2.18
C GLN A 370 -12.45 -36.80 1.01
N VAL A 371 -11.11 -36.77 1.00
CA VAL A 371 -10.34 -37.08 -0.23
C VAL A 371 -9.68 -38.45 -0.26
N ILE A 372 -9.33 -39.05 0.89
CA ILE A 372 -8.37 -40.17 0.92
C ILE A 372 -8.89 -41.46 0.28
N ARG A 373 -10.22 -41.64 0.22
CA ARG A 373 -10.84 -42.79 -0.44
C ARG A 373 -10.71 -42.70 -1.97
N GLU A 374 -10.75 -41.49 -2.52
CA GLU A 374 -10.67 -41.23 -3.96
C GLU A 374 -9.25 -40.95 -4.43
N ASN A 375 -8.41 -40.39 -3.56
CA ASN A 375 -7.01 -40.11 -3.80
C ASN A 375 -6.16 -40.61 -2.62
N PRO A 376 -5.79 -41.91 -2.58
CA PRO A 376 -4.93 -42.45 -1.53
C PRO A 376 -3.55 -41.80 -1.46
N GLU A 377 -3.13 -41.14 -2.54
CA GLU A 377 -1.85 -40.44 -2.65
C GLU A 377 -1.94 -38.94 -2.36
N ALA A 378 -3.07 -38.44 -1.84
CA ALA A 378 -3.36 -37.02 -1.60
C ALA A 378 -2.22 -36.26 -0.88
N VAL A 379 -1.87 -35.10 -1.46
CA VAL A 379 -0.84 -34.16 -0.95
C VAL A 379 -1.48 -32.80 -0.72
N LEU A 380 -1.69 -32.41 0.54
CA LEU A 380 -2.10 -31.06 0.91
C LEU A 380 -0.87 -30.15 1.01
N THR A 381 -0.93 -29.01 0.35
CA THR A 381 0.14 -28.00 0.36
C THR A 381 -0.22 -26.84 1.28
N ILE A 382 0.66 -26.53 2.24
CA ILE A 382 0.60 -25.35 3.11
C ILE A 382 1.84 -24.52 2.78
N ALA A 383 1.67 -23.28 2.36
CA ALA A 383 2.80 -22.42 1.98
C ALA A 383 2.51 -20.96 2.29
N LEU A 384 3.47 -20.29 2.92
CA LEU A 384 3.35 -18.91 3.39
C LEU A 384 4.73 -18.35 3.72
N ASP A 385 4.77 -17.04 3.94
CA ASP A 385 5.94 -16.37 4.50
C ASP A 385 6.34 -16.94 5.86
N GLY A 386 7.64 -17.08 6.03
CA GLY A 386 8.26 -17.72 7.16
C GLY A 386 8.70 -16.75 8.24
N GLU A 387 8.63 -15.44 8.03
CA GLU A 387 9.01 -14.42 9.02
C GLU A 387 7.83 -13.67 9.64
N ASN A 388 6.76 -13.41 8.87
CA ASN A 388 5.78 -12.37 9.17
C ASN A 388 4.90 -12.67 10.39
N ALA A 389 4.55 -13.94 10.62
CA ALA A 389 3.53 -14.29 11.60
C ALA A 389 4.01 -14.13 13.06
N TRP A 390 5.28 -14.43 13.34
CA TRP A 390 5.68 -14.89 14.68
C TRP A 390 5.67 -13.84 15.77
N GLU A 391 6.02 -12.60 15.44
CA GLU A 391 6.02 -11.49 16.40
C GLU A 391 4.62 -11.15 16.93
N HIS A 392 3.57 -11.50 16.18
CA HIS A 392 2.19 -11.30 16.61
C HIS A 392 1.69 -12.38 17.57
N TYR A 393 2.34 -13.54 17.61
CA TYR A 393 1.99 -14.62 18.53
C TYR A 393 2.54 -14.37 19.93
N PRO A 394 1.83 -14.80 20.98
CA PRO A 394 2.41 -14.94 22.31
C PRO A 394 3.73 -15.72 22.26
N GLU A 395 4.72 -15.23 23.01
CA GLU A 395 6.05 -15.84 23.09
C GLU A 395 6.73 -16.03 21.72
N ASN A 396 6.46 -15.10 20.79
CA ASN A 396 7.03 -15.11 19.45
C ASN A 396 6.73 -16.42 18.69
N GLY A 397 5.56 -17.01 18.94
CA GLY A 397 5.09 -18.23 18.27
C GLY A 397 5.84 -19.52 18.65
N ASN A 398 6.72 -19.48 19.66
CA ASN A 398 7.50 -20.65 20.06
C ASN A 398 6.60 -21.79 20.56
N THR A 399 5.63 -21.48 21.42
CA THR A 399 4.68 -22.45 21.97
C THR A 399 3.79 -23.05 20.88
N PHE A 400 3.23 -22.21 19.99
CA PHE A 400 2.43 -22.67 18.85
C PHE A 400 3.20 -23.65 17.95
N ARG A 401 4.43 -23.30 17.54
CA ARG A 401 5.22 -24.12 16.61
C ARG A 401 5.63 -25.47 17.21
N ARG A 402 6.00 -25.51 18.50
CA ARG A 402 6.27 -26.78 19.21
C ARG A 402 5.03 -27.66 19.31
N LEU A 403 3.89 -27.09 19.71
CA LEU A 403 2.63 -27.82 19.79
C LEU A 403 2.20 -28.34 18.41
N LEU A 404 2.37 -27.54 17.37
CA LEU A 404 2.11 -27.91 16.00
C LEU A 404 2.91 -29.17 15.59
N TYR A 405 4.23 -29.13 15.75
CA TYR A 405 5.09 -30.26 15.38
C TYR A 405 4.89 -31.49 16.26
N LYS A 406 4.60 -31.31 17.55
CA LYS A 406 4.18 -32.39 18.44
C LYS A 406 2.90 -33.07 17.93
N ARG A 407 1.85 -32.30 17.65
CA ARG A 407 0.57 -32.86 17.18
C ARG A 407 0.67 -33.50 15.79
N LEU A 408 1.47 -32.93 14.88
CA LEU A 408 1.77 -33.57 13.59
C LEU A 408 2.50 -34.92 13.77
N SER A 409 3.47 -35.00 14.69
CA SER A 409 4.17 -36.24 15.02
C SER A 409 3.22 -37.31 15.57
N GLU A 410 2.29 -36.91 16.43
CA GLU A 410 1.27 -37.80 16.99
C GLU A 410 0.28 -38.31 15.94
N GLU A 411 -0.18 -37.46 15.01
CA GLU A 411 -1.03 -37.89 13.88
C GLU A 411 -0.27 -38.78 12.89
N GLN A 412 1.05 -38.56 12.72
CA GLN A 412 1.93 -39.47 12.00
C GLN A 412 2.00 -40.85 12.62
N ALA A 413 2.17 -40.95 13.93
CA ALA A 413 2.16 -42.22 14.65
C ALA A 413 0.82 -42.96 14.53
N LYS A 414 -0.29 -42.22 14.41
CA LYS A 414 -1.63 -42.77 14.16
C LYS A 414 -1.86 -43.20 12.70
N GLY A 415 -0.98 -42.82 11.77
CA GLY A 415 -1.15 -43.05 10.34
C GLY A 415 -2.25 -42.20 9.69
N THR A 416 -2.72 -41.14 10.35
CA THR A 416 -3.75 -40.24 9.83
C THR A 416 -3.14 -39.16 8.94
N LEU A 417 -2.06 -38.51 9.39
CA LEU A 417 -1.35 -37.49 8.61
C LEU A 417 0.09 -37.94 8.38
N LYS A 418 0.75 -37.40 7.35
CA LYS A 418 2.18 -37.60 7.12
C LYS A 418 2.81 -36.33 6.58
N THR A 419 3.69 -35.69 7.34
CA THR A 419 4.48 -34.60 6.78
C THR A 419 5.47 -35.13 5.76
N VAL A 420 5.62 -34.42 4.64
CA VAL A 420 6.46 -34.82 3.51
C VAL A 420 7.26 -33.64 2.99
N ARG A 421 8.38 -33.95 2.35
CA ARG A 421 9.11 -33.00 1.51
C ARG A 421 8.51 -33.00 0.10
N PHE A 422 8.55 -31.88 -0.61
CA PHE A 422 8.06 -31.83 -1.99
C PHE A 422 8.85 -32.78 -2.89
N SER A 423 10.16 -32.88 -2.68
CA SER A 423 11.05 -33.81 -3.38
C SER A 423 10.64 -35.28 -3.26
N GLU A 424 9.96 -35.67 -2.18
CA GLU A 424 9.51 -37.05 -1.94
C GLU A 424 8.23 -37.41 -2.69
N VAL A 425 7.52 -36.41 -3.22
CA VAL A 425 6.20 -36.58 -3.85
C VAL A 425 6.19 -36.17 -5.33
N LEU A 426 7.34 -35.83 -5.92
CA LEU A 426 7.47 -35.42 -7.33
C LEU A 426 7.09 -36.52 -8.32
N ASP A 427 7.33 -37.77 -7.96
CA ASP A 427 7.08 -38.94 -8.83
C ASP A 427 5.65 -39.50 -8.65
N LEU A 428 4.82 -38.88 -7.79
CA LEU A 428 3.41 -39.25 -7.69
C LEU A 428 2.68 -38.93 -9.01
N PRO A 429 1.58 -39.66 -9.32
CA PRO A 429 0.73 -39.32 -10.45
C PRO A 429 0.24 -37.88 -10.36
N SER A 430 0.54 -37.08 -11.38
CA SER A 430 0.10 -35.68 -11.49
C SER A 430 -0.77 -35.46 -12.71
N VAL A 431 -1.70 -34.52 -12.62
CA VAL A 431 -2.63 -34.19 -13.71
C VAL A 431 -1.99 -33.16 -14.65
N ALA A 432 -2.12 -33.35 -15.97
CA ALA A 432 -1.60 -32.38 -16.94
C ALA A 432 -2.50 -31.13 -16.97
N LEU A 433 -1.89 -29.95 -16.98
CA LEU A 433 -2.56 -28.68 -17.21
C LEU A 433 -2.30 -28.23 -18.65
N PRO A 434 -3.30 -28.30 -19.56
CA PRO A 434 -3.13 -27.86 -20.95
C PRO A 434 -2.87 -26.35 -21.05
N ARG A 435 -3.39 -25.59 -20.10
CA ARG A 435 -3.13 -24.16 -19.92
C ARG A 435 -3.00 -23.88 -18.43
N LEU A 436 -1.88 -23.30 -18.03
CA LEU A 436 -1.73 -22.70 -16.71
C LEU A 436 -2.32 -21.27 -16.72
N GLY A 437 -3.18 -20.96 -15.75
CA GLY A 437 -3.64 -19.60 -15.51
C GLY A 437 -2.50 -18.67 -15.09
N THR A 438 -2.66 -17.37 -15.34
CA THR A 438 -1.66 -16.36 -14.95
C THR A 438 -2.12 -15.62 -13.70
N GLY A 439 -1.22 -15.47 -12.73
CA GLY A 439 -1.48 -14.80 -11.45
C GLY A 439 -0.51 -15.22 -10.35
N GLY A 440 -0.67 -14.66 -9.16
CA GLY A 440 0.08 -15.02 -7.95
C GLY A 440 -0.84 -15.37 -6.79
N TRP A 441 -0.30 -15.33 -5.57
CA TRP A 441 -1.03 -15.68 -4.35
C TRP A 441 -2.15 -14.73 -3.92
N THR A 442 -2.16 -13.50 -4.43
CA THR A 442 -3.27 -12.53 -4.33
C THR A 442 -4.35 -12.81 -5.39
N GLY A 443 -4.02 -13.62 -6.40
CA GLY A 443 -4.90 -13.99 -7.50
C GLY A 443 -4.49 -13.36 -8.83
N ASP A 444 -4.03 -12.10 -8.85
CA ASP A 444 -3.59 -11.37 -10.04
C ASP A 444 -2.32 -10.54 -9.75
N PHE A 445 -1.97 -9.58 -10.61
CA PHE A 445 -0.79 -8.73 -10.45
C PHE A 445 -1.10 -7.28 -10.04
N ALA A 446 -2.31 -6.99 -9.54
CA ALA A 446 -2.72 -5.62 -9.21
C ALA A 446 -1.80 -4.91 -8.20
N MET A 447 -1.20 -5.67 -7.26
CA MET A 447 -0.27 -5.16 -6.24
C MET A 447 1.13 -4.75 -6.77
N TRP A 448 1.43 -5.01 -8.05
CA TRP A 448 2.74 -4.71 -8.63
C TRP A 448 2.66 -3.97 -9.97
N ALA A 449 1.47 -3.86 -10.56
CA ALA A 449 1.25 -3.22 -11.85
C ALA A 449 -0.25 -2.99 -12.09
N GLY A 450 -0.57 -1.86 -12.71
CA GLY A 450 -1.94 -1.50 -13.04
C GLY A 450 -2.25 -0.06 -12.67
N GLU A 451 -1.75 0.39 -11.52
CA GLU A 451 -1.93 1.75 -11.06
C GLU A 451 -0.91 2.73 -11.68
N PRO A 452 -1.24 4.04 -11.75
CA PRO A 452 -0.35 5.04 -12.34
C PRO A 452 1.06 5.06 -11.72
N GLU A 453 1.15 4.98 -10.40
CA GLU A 453 2.41 5.02 -9.64
C GLU A 453 3.29 3.78 -9.92
N GLU A 454 2.69 2.59 -9.88
CA GLU A 454 3.38 1.33 -10.18
C GLU A 454 3.87 1.30 -11.63
N ASN A 455 3.00 1.71 -12.57
CA ASN A 455 3.31 1.74 -13.99
C ASN A 455 4.42 2.75 -14.30
N GLU A 456 4.44 3.90 -13.62
CA GLU A 456 5.52 4.87 -13.73
C GLU A 456 6.85 4.33 -13.15
N ALA A 457 6.81 3.55 -12.06
CA ALA A 457 8.01 2.87 -11.56
C ALA A 457 8.58 1.88 -12.60
N TRP A 458 7.71 1.10 -13.26
CA TRP A 458 8.09 0.21 -14.36
C TRP A 458 8.68 0.98 -15.55
N ASP A 459 8.09 2.12 -15.90
CA ASP A 459 8.57 2.97 -16.98
C ASP A 459 9.96 3.55 -16.68
N ARG A 460 10.20 4.00 -15.44
CA ARG A 460 11.52 4.48 -14.98
C ARG A 460 12.59 3.38 -15.05
N LEU A 461 12.25 2.16 -14.61
CA LEU A 461 13.12 0.99 -14.74
C LEU A 461 13.46 0.70 -16.21
N SER A 462 12.46 0.75 -17.09
CA SER A 462 12.67 0.52 -18.52
C SER A 462 13.63 1.55 -19.13
N ARG A 463 13.43 2.85 -18.86
CA ARG A 463 14.32 3.91 -19.35
C ARG A 463 15.76 3.73 -18.86
N ALA A 464 15.96 3.37 -17.59
CA ALA A 464 17.29 3.09 -17.04
C ALA A 464 17.94 1.88 -17.73
N ARG A 465 17.20 0.79 -17.96
CA ARG A 465 17.70 -0.39 -18.69
C ARG A 465 18.05 -0.06 -20.13
N GLN A 466 17.21 0.69 -20.83
CA GLN A 466 17.47 1.15 -22.19
C GLN A 466 18.74 2.00 -22.27
N ALA A 467 19.06 2.80 -21.25
CA ALA A 467 20.32 3.53 -21.17
C ALA A 467 21.55 2.59 -21.13
N VAL A 468 21.46 1.44 -20.43
CA VAL A 468 22.51 0.40 -20.43
C VAL A 468 22.65 -0.25 -21.81
N VAL A 469 21.53 -0.57 -22.47
CA VAL A 469 21.54 -1.15 -23.82
C VAL A 469 22.18 -0.18 -24.81
N ALA A 470 21.75 1.08 -24.82
CA ALA A 470 22.31 2.11 -25.70
C ALA A 470 23.81 2.34 -25.44
N TYR A 471 24.27 2.25 -24.18
CA TYR A 471 25.69 2.32 -23.85
C TYR A 471 26.49 1.15 -24.45
N ARG A 472 25.94 -0.07 -24.43
CA ARG A 472 26.55 -1.25 -25.07
C ARG A 472 26.63 -1.08 -26.59
N GLU A 473 25.53 -0.64 -27.21
CA GLU A 473 25.46 -0.42 -28.66
C GLU A 473 26.41 0.67 -29.14
N ALA A 474 26.66 1.69 -28.30
CA ALA A 474 27.66 2.73 -28.56
C ALA A 474 29.12 2.27 -28.36
N GLY A 475 29.37 0.99 -28.07
CA GLY A 475 30.72 0.45 -27.86
C GLY A 475 31.33 0.78 -26.50
N GLY A 476 30.50 1.04 -25.48
CA GLY A 476 30.94 1.28 -24.12
C GLY A 476 31.65 0.08 -23.47
N ASP A 477 32.36 0.31 -22.36
CA ASP A 477 33.12 -0.74 -21.66
C ASP A 477 32.17 -1.86 -21.18
N PRO A 478 32.39 -3.13 -21.62
CA PRO A 478 31.58 -4.26 -21.18
C PRO A 478 31.47 -4.41 -19.66
N LYS A 479 32.53 -4.10 -18.89
CA LYS A 479 32.52 -4.20 -17.43
C LYS A 479 31.60 -3.16 -16.79
N VAL A 480 31.60 -1.94 -17.33
CA VAL A 480 30.68 -0.88 -16.90
C VAL A 480 29.24 -1.28 -17.19
N ALA A 481 28.99 -1.81 -18.39
CA ALA A 481 27.65 -2.25 -18.78
C ALA A 481 27.17 -3.48 -18.01
N GLU A 482 28.07 -4.37 -17.57
CA GLU A 482 27.75 -5.50 -16.70
C GLU A 482 27.39 -5.02 -15.28
N ARG A 483 28.20 -4.12 -14.71
CA ARG A 483 27.91 -3.50 -13.40
C ARG A 483 26.56 -2.78 -13.40
N ALA A 484 26.30 -1.98 -14.44
CA ALA A 484 25.03 -1.24 -14.58
C ALA A 484 23.84 -2.20 -14.74
N MET A 485 24.00 -3.30 -15.49
CA MET A 485 22.94 -4.30 -15.62
C MET A 485 22.69 -5.07 -14.30
N GLY A 486 23.73 -5.30 -13.49
CA GLY A 486 23.57 -5.86 -12.13
C GLY A 486 22.63 -5.02 -11.24
N LEU A 487 22.72 -3.69 -11.37
CA LEU A 487 21.80 -2.76 -10.69
C LEU A 487 20.37 -2.83 -11.25
N ILE A 488 20.21 -3.03 -12.56
CA ILE A 488 18.89 -3.27 -13.18
C ILE A 488 18.26 -4.54 -12.61
N TYR A 489 19.01 -5.63 -12.48
CA TYR A 489 18.48 -6.88 -11.91
C TYR A 489 18.03 -6.72 -10.46
N ALA A 490 18.74 -5.91 -9.66
CA ALA A 490 18.32 -5.58 -8.30
C ALA A 490 17.07 -4.68 -8.27
N ALA A 491 16.95 -3.75 -9.22
CA ALA A 491 15.77 -2.91 -9.39
C ALA A 491 14.53 -3.65 -9.91
N GLN A 492 14.66 -4.91 -10.36
CA GLN A 492 13.54 -5.75 -10.76
C GLN A 492 12.85 -6.46 -9.59
N ALA A 493 13.34 -6.33 -8.36
CA ALA A 493 12.74 -6.97 -7.19
C ALA A 493 11.27 -6.56 -7.02
N SER A 494 10.39 -7.53 -6.73
CA SER A 494 8.96 -7.28 -6.55
C SER A 494 8.69 -6.31 -5.39
N ASP A 495 9.56 -6.30 -4.38
CA ASP A 495 9.47 -5.46 -3.20
C ASP A 495 9.30 -3.98 -3.53
N TRP A 496 9.99 -3.49 -4.56
CA TRP A 496 9.93 -2.07 -4.93
C TRP A 496 8.53 -1.68 -5.41
N PHE A 497 7.89 -2.56 -6.16
CA PHE A 497 6.58 -2.33 -6.76
C PHE A 497 5.43 -2.49 -5.76
N TRP A 498 5.60 -3.38 -4.77
CA TRP A 498 4.61 -3.62 -3.71
C TRP A 498 4.26 -2.35 -2.92
N TRP A 499 5.20 -1.41 -2.75
CA TRP A 499 4.98 -0.19 -1.98
C TRP A 499 4.52 1.01 -2.81
N TYR A 500 4.37 0.85 -4.13
CA TYR A 500 3.72 1.83 -4.99
C TYR A 500 2.21 1.53 -5.07
N GLY A 501 1.42 2.55 -5.44
CA GLY A 501 -0.03 2.42 -5.56
C GLY A 501 -0.79 2.49 -4.23
N GLN A 502 -2.11 2.66 -4.31
CA GLN A 502 -3.08 2.85 -3.23
C GLN A 502 -3.55 1.54 -2.60
N ASP A 503 -3.23 0.40 -3.21
CA ASP A 503 -3.66 -0.94 -2.76
C ASP A 503 -2.94 -1.43 -1.49
N THR A 504 -2.00 -0.64 -0.97
CA THR A 504 -1.40 -0.84 0.35
C THR A 504 -1.93 0.17 1.37
N GLY A 505 -2.02 -0.22 2.64
CA GLY A 505 -2.38 0.71 3.72
C GLY A 505 -1.39 1.87 3.94
N PHE A 506 -0.27 1.89 3.21
CA PHE A 506 0.79 2.90 3.27
C PHE A 506 1.38 3.14 1.86
N PRO A 507 0.61 3.76 0.95
CA PRO A 507 1.07 4.01 -0.42
C PRO A 507 2.33 4.88 -0.44
N ASN A 508 3.29 4.55 -1.31
CA ASN A 508 4.57 5.24 -1.48
C ASN A 508 5.43 5.29 -0.22
N ASN A 509 5.68 4.12 0.39
CA ASN A 509 6.53 3.99 1.58
C ASN A 509 7.95 4.58 1.32
N PRO A 510 8.31 5.74 1.93
CA PRO A 510 9.46 6.53 1.47
C PRO A 510 10.81 5.79 1.40
N PRO A 511 11.19 4.93 2.38
CA PRO A 511 12.44 4.19 2.31
C PRO A 511 12.55 3.24 1.11
N PHE A 512 11.44 2.65 0.67
CA PHE A 512 11.42 1.73 -0.47
C PHE A 512 11.51 2.49 -1.80
N ASP A 513 10.77 3.60 -1.94
CA ASP A 513 10.89 4.50 -3.09
C ASP A 513 12.31 5.07 -3.22
N GLU A 514 12.91 5.50 -2.10
CA GLU A 514 14.29 5.99 -2.06
C GLU A 514 15.30 4.91 -2.47
N GLY A 515 15.15 3.68 -1.98
CA GLY A 515 15.98 2.54 -2.35
C GLY A 515 15.90 2.22 -3.85
N PHE A 516 14.69 2.16 -4.39
CA PHE A 516 14.46 1.92 -5.82
C PHE A 516 15.05 3.04 -6.69
N ARG A 517 14.78 4.32 -6.36
CA ARG A 517 15.37 5.45 -7.11
C ARG A 517 16.89 5.50 -6.98
N ALA A 518 17.47 5.11 -5.83
CA ALA A 518 18.92 5.01 -5.66
C ALA A 518 19.54 3.97 -6.59
N LEU A 519 18.90 2.80 -6.77
CA LEU A 519 19.31 1.80 -7.76
C LEU A 519 19.32 2.37 -9.18
N LEU A 520 18.22 3.02 -9.59
CA LEU A 520 18.13 3.60 -10.93
C LEU A 520 19.16 4.72 -11.14
N ARG A 521 19.38 5.58 -10.14
CA ARG A 521 20.42 6.62 -10.20
C ARG A 521 21.82 6.02 -10.32
N ALA A 522 22.12 4.97 -9.56
CA ALA A 522 23.40 4.28 -9.63
C ALA A 522 23.65 3.67 -11.01
N VAL A 523 22.60 3.25 -11.75
CA VAL A 523 22.73 2.84 -13.15
C VAL A 523 23.29 3.99 -13.98
N TYR A 524 22.68 5.18 -13.95
CA TYR A 524 23.14 6.33 -14.74
C TYR A 524 24.55 6.78 -14.32
N GLU A 525 24.85 6.83 -13.02
CA GLU A 525 26.18 7.18 -12.51
C GLU A 525 27.23 6.15 -12.97
N ALA A 526 26.91 4.85 -12.99
CA ALA A 526 27.79 3.82 -13.51
C ALA A 526 28.10 4.02 -15.00
N LEU A 527 27.13 4.45 -15.79
CA LEU A 527 27.29 4.75 -17.21
C LEU A 527 27.97 6.11 -17.48
N GLY A 528 28.32 6.88 -16.44
CA GLY A 528 28.88 8.23 -16.56
C GLY A 528 27.88 9.26 -17.09
N ARG A 529 26.57 9.04 -16.87
CA ARG A 529 25.48 9.93 -17.30
C ARG A 529 24.83 10.62 -16.11
N LYS A 530 24.33 11.85 -16.31
CA LYS A 530 23.49 12.52 -15.30
C LYS A 530 22.18 11.73 -15.16
N PRO A 531 21.76 11.31 -13.94
CA PRO A 531 20.45 10.71 -13.76
C PRO A 531 19.32 11.70 -14.12
N PRO A 532 18.19 11.23 -14.69
CA PRO A 532 17.01 12.06 -14.93
C PRO A 532 16.46 12.72 -13.66
N GLU A 533 15.90 13.94 -13.78
CA GLU A 533 15.34 14.71 -12.64
C GLU A 533 14.26 13.93 -11.88
N GLU A 534 13.43 13.17 -12.59
CA GLU A 534 12.35 12.37 -12.00
C GLU A 534 12.83 11.35 -10.94
N LEU A 535 14.10 10.93 -10.98
CA LEU A 535 14.68 10.01 -9.98
C LEU A 535 15.10 10.71 -8.67
N PHE A 536 15.09 12.04 -8.66
CA PHE A 536 15.40 12.84 -7.48
C PHE A 536 14.14 13.36 -6.77
N ILE A 537 12.97 13.24 -7.41
CA ILE A 537 11.67 13.63 -6.85
C ILE A 537 11.15 12.48 -5.98
N ALA A 538 11.13 12.70 -4.66
CA ALA A 538 10.41 11.83 -3.73
C ALA A 538 8.95 12.28 -3.70
N VAL A 539 8.04 11.60 -4.41
CA VAL A 539 6.63 12.01 -4.42
C VAL A 539 6.04 11.77 -3.03
N ARG A 540 5.55 12.83 -2.37
CA ARG A 540 4.96 12.75 -1.03
C ARG A 540 3.48 13.10 -1.05
N PRO A 541 2.66 12.50 -0.17
CA PRO A 541 1.27 12.91 -0.02
C PRO A 541 1.19 14.38 0.41
N PRO A 542 0.15 15.12 0.00
CA PRO A 542 -0.02 16.49 0.43
C PRO A 542 -0.19 16.63 1.94
N ALA A 543 0.33 17.71 2.52
CA ALA A 543 0.08 18.07 3.91
C ALA A 543 -1.40 18.42 4.11
N ALA A 544 -2.00 17.96 5.20
CA ALA A 544 -3.38 18.28 5.56
C ALA A 544 -3.45 19.70 6.15
N PRO A 545 -4.12 20.67 5.50
CA PRO A 545 -4.33 21.99 6.07
C PRO A 545 -5.29 21.97 7.25
N GLN A 546 -5.18 22.97 8.12
CA GLN A 546 -6.24 23.37 9.03
C GLN A 546 -7.33 24.08 8.21
N GLY A 547 -8.50 23.45 8.10
CA GLY A 547 -9.59 23.91 7.27
C GLY A 547 -9.38 23.61 5.78
N THR A 548 -10.45 23.73 4.99
CA THR A 548 -10.44 23.49 3.54
C THR A 548 -10.18 24.82 2.82
N PRO A 549 -9.30 24.88 1.80
CA PRO A 549 -9.14 26.09 1.00
C PRO A 549 -10.49 26.48 0.39
N GLY A 550 -11.01 27.65 0.77
CA GLY A 550 -12.33 28.13 0.37
C GLY A 550 -12.28 29.44 -0.41
N ARG A 551 -13.48 29.92 -0.76
CA ARG A 551 -13.63 31.18 -1.52
C ARG A 551 -13.30 32.38 -0.63
N ILE A 552 -12.35 33.20 -1.06
CA ILE A 552 -11.97 34.45 -0.40
C ILE A 552 -11.73 35.57 -1.42
N ARG A 553 -11.88 36.82 -0.98
CA ARG A 553 -11.54 38.03 -1.73
C ARG A 553 -10.87 39.04 -0.80
N PRO A 554 -9.67 38.72 -0.30
CA PRO A 554 -8.98 39.56 0.68
C PRO A 554 -8.58 40.90 0.06
N ARG A 555 -8.46 41.93 0.89
CA ARG A 555 -7.90 43.20 0.46
C ARG A 555 -6.39 43.11 0.60
N LEU A 556 -5.69 42.92 -0.52
CA LEU A 556 -4.24 42.83 -0.47
C LEU A 556 -3.58 44.17 -0.13
N ASP A 557 -3.05 44.30 1.07
CA ASP A 557 -2.29 45.47 1.54
C ASP A 557 -1.16 45.13 2.54
N GLY A 558 -0.85 43.84 2.69
CA GLY A 558 0.22 43.34 3.55
C GLY A 558 -0.17 43.31 5.04
N ARG A 559 -1.43 43.56 5.38
CA ARG A 559 -1.97 43.51 6.75
C ARG A 559 -3.17 42.57 6.79
N VAL A 560 -3.55 42.18 8.00
CA VAL A 560 -4.66 41.25 8.24
C VAL A 560 -5.67 41.97 9.11
N ASP A 561 -6.42 42.89 8.50
CA ASP A 561 -7.37 43.76 9.21
C ASP A 561 -8.57 44.15 8.32
N PRO A 562 -9.78 43.61 8.59
CA PRO A 562 -10.11 42.69 9.68
C PRO A 562 -9.67 41.24 9.38
N PRO A 563 -9.40 40.41 10.42
CA PRO A 563 -9.03 39.00 10.23
C PRO A 563 -10.00 38.17 9.38
N GLU A 564 -11.25 38.62 9.30
CA GLU A 564 -12.33 37.97 8.58
C GLU A 564 -12.10 37.85 7.07
N GLU A 565 -11.21 38.66 6.49
CA GLU A 565 -10.91 38.59 5.07
C GLU A 565 -10.23 37.27 4.65
N TRP A 566 -9.61 36.56 5.60
CA TRP A 566 -8.93 35.28 5.41
C TRP A 566 -9.65 34.08 6.06
N LYS A 567 -10.83 34.27 6.67
CA LYS A 567 -11.55 33.22 7.42
C LYS A 567 -11.92 31.97 6.60
N GLY A 568 -12.05 32.11 5.29
CA GLY A 568 -12.32 31.01 4.36
C GLY A 568 -11.07 30.33 3.78
N ALA A 569 -9.87 30.77 4.15
CA ALA A 569 -8.63 30.17 3.68
C ALA A 569 -8.27 28.93 4.51
N ALA A 570 -7.65 27.95 3.85
CA ALA A 570 -6.91 26.91 4.54
C ALA A 570 -5.63 27.48 5.14
N TYR A 571 -5.27 27.02 6.33
CA TYR A 571 -4.00 27.35 6.96
C TYR A 571 -3.12 26.12 7.08
N LEU A 572 -1.91 26.20 6.54
CA LEU A 572 -0.88 25.19 6.75
C LEU A 572 0.14 25.73 7.74
N PRO A 573 0.18 25.21 8.97
CA PRO A 573 1.29 25.50 9.85
C PRO A 573 2.57 24.90 9.28
N ASP A 574 3.66 25.64 9.43
CA ASP A 574 4.97 25.03 9.31
C ASP A 574 5.26 24.26 10.60
N LEU A 575 4.97 22.96 10.58
CA LEU A 575 5.10 22.08 11.74
C LEU A 575 6.56 21.66 11.89
N GLU A 576 7.10 21.92 13.07
CA GLU A 576 8.50 21.68 13.42
C GLU A 576 8.98 20.28 12.99
N GLY A 577 9.94 20.23 12.07
CA GLY A 577 10.84 19.09 11.96
C GLY A 577 11.54 18.93 13.31
N THR A 578 11.49 17.73 13.89
CA THR A 578 12.10 17.45 15.19
C THR A 578 13.60 17.80 15.19
N ALA A 579 13.96 18.78 16.03
CA ALA A 579 15.28 19.24 16.47
C ALA A 579 15.78 20.60 15.91
N MET A 580 15.86 21.56 16.83
CA MET A 580 16.52 22.87 16.76
C MET A 580 15.91 23.91 15.80
N GLN A 581 15.26 24.93 16.39
CA GLN A 581 15.16 26.26 15.78
C GLN A 581 16.56 26.72 15.39
N THR A 582 16.84 26.72 14.08
CA THR A 582 18.00 27.44 13.56
C THR A 582 17.64 28.93 13.52
N GLN A 583 18.62 29.83 13.44
CA GLN A 583 18.34 31.27 13.29
C GLN A 583 17.59 31.64 12.00
N ASP A 584 17.38 30.66 11.11
CA ASP A 584 16.92 30.83 9.75
C ASP A 584 15.54 30.18 9.44
N ASP A 585 14.87 29.57 10.44
CA ASP A 585 13.44 29.14 10.38
C ASP A 585 12.55 30.35 10.73
N LEU A 586 12.00 30.98 9.70
CA LEU A 586 11.32 32.29 9.76
C LEU A 586 9.84 32.19 9.43
N LEU A 587 9.43 31.17 8.67
CA LEU A 587 8.06 30.93 8.27
C LEU A 587 7.27 30.36 9.46
N ARG A 588 6.05 30.84 9.64
CA ARG A 588 5.09 30.28 10.61
C ARG A 588 4.10 29.37 9.92
N GLY A 589 3.73 29.72 8.69
CA GLY A 589 2.75 28.98 7.92
C GLY A 589 2.22 29.78 6.74
N VAL A 590 1.38 29.12 5.96
CA VAL A 590 0.83 29.64 4.70
C VAL A 590 -0.69 29.55 4.73
N TYR A 591 -1.37 30.64 4.40
CA TYR A 591 -2.79 30.67 4.12
C TYR A 591 -3.06 30.58 2.63
N LEU A 592 -4.06 29.80 2.24
CA LEU A 592 -4.44 29.58 0.86
C LEU A 592 -5.96 29.63 0.68
N GLY A 593 -6.41 30.43 -0.27
CA GLY A 593 -7.79 30.46 -0.74
C GLY A 593 -7.87 30.86 -2.21
N PHE A 594 -9.06 30.96 -2.75
CA PHE A 594 -9.25 31.28 -4.17
C PHE A 594 -10.51 32.11 -4.42
N ASP A 595 -10.64 32.68 -5.62
CA ASP A 595 -11.90 33.13 -6.20
C ASP A 595 -12.10 32.49 -7.58
N GLU A 596 -13.01 33.00 -8.40
CA GLU A 596 -13.32 32.43 -9.72
C GLU A 596 -12.17 32.53 -10.74
N GLN A 597 -11.12 33.30 -10.45
CA GLN A 597 -10.04 33.64 -11.39
C GLN A 597 -8.64 33.61 -10.77
N ASN A 598 -8.52 33.63 -9.44
CA ASN A 598 -7.26 33.82 -8.75
C ASN A 598 -7.13 32.87 -7.56
N VAL A 599 -5.90 32.41 -7.34
CA VAL A 599 -5.44 31.86 -6.06
C VAL A 599 -4.85 33.01 -5.24
N TYR A 600 -5.19 33.05 -3.96
CA TYR A 600 -4.65 33.98 -2.98
C TYR A 600 -3.79 33.21 -1.98
N LEU A 601 -2.57 33.69 -1.78
CA LEU A 601 -1.59 33.10 -0.88
C LEU A 601 -1.14 34.16 0.11
N ARG A 602 -1.12 33.82 1.39
CA ARG A 602 -0.55 34.66 2.44
C ARG A 602 0.50 33.89 3.22
N VAL A 603 1.63 34.52 3.50
CA VAL A 603 2.74 33.95 4.26
C VAL A 603 2.92 34.72 5.55
N ASP A 604 2.83 33.99 6.66
CA ASP A 604 3.06 34.51 8.00
C ASP A 604 4.47 34.16 8.45
N LEU A 605 5.14 35.10 9.10
CA LEU A 605 6.41 34.85 9.78
C LEU A 605 6.18 34.50 11.25
N ARG A 606 7.21 33.95 11.90
CA ARG A 606 7.21 33.64 13.34
C ARG A 606 6.91 34.88 14.20
N GLU A 607 6.42 34.63 15.41
CA GLU A 607 5.95 35.68 16.31
C GLU A 607 7.03 36.75 16.57
N GLY A 608 6.63 38.02 16.48
CA GLY A 608 7.53 39.17 16.66
C GLY A 608 8.27 39.63 15.40
N MET A 609 8.07 38.96 14.25
CA MET A 609 8.62 39.38 12.95
C MET A 609 7.53 39.87 12.00
N ARG A 610 7.87 40.85 11.17
CA ARG A 610 7.03 41.32 10.06
C ARG A 610 7.72 41.04 8.74
N ALA A 611 6.95 40.81 7.68
CA ALA A 611 7.50 40.62 6.33
C ALA A 611 8.39 41.80 5.87
N THR A 612 8.06 43.01 6.30
CA THR A 612 8.87 44.22 6.08
C THR A 612 10.28 44.17 6.71
N ASP A 613 10.50 43.36 7.74
CA ASP A 613 11.81 43.21 8.38
C ASP A 613 12.81 42.39 7.52
N LEU A 614 12.32 41.75 6.45
CA LEU A 614 13.13 41.02 5.46
C LEU A 614 13.57 41.88 4.27
N LEU A 615 12.97 43.06 4.07
CA LEU A 615 13.22 43.91 2.89
C LEU A 615 14.67 44.39 2.83
N GLY A 616 15.29 44.32 1.65
CA GLY A 616 16.66 44.80 1.41
C GLY A 616 17.76 43.99 2.09
N ARG A 617 17.45 42.76 2.56
CA ARG A 617 18.40 41.88 3.28
C ARG A 617 18.80 40.65 2.47
N GLY A 618 18.55 40.63 1.17
CA GLY A 618 18.93 39.54 0.27
C GLY A 618 17.95 38.37 0.25
N PHE A 619 16.72 38.56 0.72
CA PHE A 619 15.69 37.52 0.75
C PHE A 619 14.86 37.49 -0.54
N ARG A 620 14.48 36.29 -0.95
CA ARG A 620 13.48 36.05 -2.00
C ARG A 620 12.47 35.02 -1.52
N LEU A 621 11.20 35.28 -1.79
CA LEU A 621 10.13 34.32 -1.54
C LEU A 621 9.74 33.67 -2.87
N HIS A 622 9.76 32.35 -2.91
CA HIS A 622 9.35 31.57 -4.08
C HIS A 622 8.09 30.79 -3.76
N VAL A 623 7.16 30.76 -4.71
CA VAL A 623 6.06 29.80 -4.75
C VAL A 623 6.36 28.82 -5.87
N TYR A 624 6.61 27.57 -5.54
CA TYR A 624 6.73 26.49 -6.51
C TYR A 624 5.38 25.81 -6.71
N ALA A 625 5.05 25.47 -7.96
CA ALA A 625 3.79 24.84 -8.30
C ALA A 625 3.94 23.77 -9.39
N THR A 626 3.02 22.81 -9.41
CA THR A 626 2.75 21.99 -10.60
C THR A 626 1.94 22.77 -11.63
N THR A 627 2.09 22.40 -12.90
CA THR A 627 1.18 22.71 -13.99
C THR A 627 0.27 21.51 -14.24
N PRO A 628 -1.07 21.66 -14.16
CA PRO A 628 -2.00 20.57 -14.48
C PRO A 628 -1.72 19.99 -15.88
N GLY A 629 -1.62 18.66 -15.95
CA GLY A 629 -1.40 17.92 -17.21
C GLY A 629 0.03 17.95 -17.78
N GLU A 630 0.99 18.64 -17.17
CA GLU A 630 2.41 18.58 -17.60
C GLU A 630 3.18 17.44 -16.89
N GLU A 631 4.06 16.76 -17.62
CA GLU A 631 4.99 15.75 -17.08
C GLU A 631 6.40 16.36 -16.87
N GLY A 632 7.16 15.82 -15.91
CA GLY A 632 8.53 16.25 -15.61
C GLY A 632 8.61 17.55 -14.79
N GLY A 633 9.81 18.12 -14.66
CA GLY A 633 10.06 19.33 -13.87
C GLY A 633 11.39 19.24 -13.14
N ALA A 634 11.78 20.32 -12.46
CA ALA A 634 12.97 20.31 -11.61
C ALA A 634 12.71 19.50 -10.34
N ALA A 635 13.71 18.76 -9.86
CA ALA A 635 13.57 17.97 -8.64
C ALA A 635 13.75 18.79 -7.36
N PHE A 636 14.52 19.88 -7.44
CA PHE A 636 14.92 20.67 -6.30
C PHE A 636 14.66 22.16 -6.54
N PRO A 637 14.31 22.92 -5.49
CA PRO A 637 14.37 24.37 -5.53
C PRO A 637 15.78 24.83 -5.90
N GLU A 638 15.90 25.93 -6.64
CA GLU A 638 17.20 26.57 -6.82
C GLU A 638 17.81 26.91 -5.45
N GLY A 639 19.10 26.62 -5.26
CA GLY A 639 19.78 26.82 -3.97
C GLY A 639 19.56 25.73 -2.92
N SER A 640 18.86 24.64 -3.25
CA SER A 640 18.67 23.47 -2.38
C SER A 640 18.94 22.14 -3.10
N ARG A 641 19.08 21.08 -2.30
CA ARG A 641 19.08 19.67 -2.74
C ARG A 641 17.99 18.85 -2.04
N ALA A 642 17.09 19.51 -1.32
CA ALA A 642 15.93 18.89 -0.69
C ALA A 642 14.74 18.91 -1.66
N SER A 643 14.11 17.75 -1.86
CA SER A 643 12.89 17.62 -2.66
C SER A 643 11.71 18.16 -1.88
N LEU A 644 10.82 18.91 -2.54
CA LEU A 644 9.59 19.45 -1.93
C LEU A 644 8.41 18.46 -1.97
N GLY A 645 8.61 17.24 -2.47
CA GLY A 645 7.57 16.22 -2.50
C GLY A 645 6.80 16.11 -3.82
N PHE A 646 7.14 16.90 -4.84
CA PHE A 646 6.46 16.95 -6.13
C PHE A 646 7.36 17.56 -7.24
N PRO A 647 7.06 17.34 -8.54
CA PRO A 647 7.80 17.97 -9.63
C PRO A 647 7.61 19.49 -9.66
N LEU A 648 8.71 20.24 -9.68
CA LEU A 648 8.69 21.70 -9.69
C LEU A 648 8.63 22.19 -11.14
N GLN A 649 7.42 22.53 -11.60
CA GLN A 649 7.16 22.92 -12.99
C GLN A 649 7.05 24.44 -13.13
N GLN A 650 6.64 25.13 -12.07
CA GLN A 650 6.51 26.58 -12.02
C GLN A 650 7.23 27.13 -10.80
N ARG A 651 7.81 28.33 -10.96
CA ARG A 651 8.39 29.13 -9.88
C ARG A 651 7.96 30.57 -10.02
N ILE A 652 7.12 31.03 -9.12
CA ILE A 652 6.76 32.44 -8.96
C ILE A 652 7.71 33.05 -7.92
N THR A 653 8.34 34.19 -8.23
CA THR A 653 9.35 34.79 -7.35
C THR A 653 8.97 36.20 -6.94
N LEU A 654 9.03 36.48 -5.65
CA LEU A 654 8.99 37.82 -5.06
C LEU A 654 10.39 38.16 -4.54
N ASP A 655 11.05 39.13 -5.17
CA ASP A 655 12.37 39.61 -4.74
C ASP A 655 12.20 40.74 -3.71
N LEU A 656 12.50 40.46 -2.44
CA LEU A 656 12.26 41.39 -1.33
C LEU A 656 13.26 42.55 -1.29
N ASP A 657 14.31 42.53 -2.12
CA ASP A 657 15.22 43.67 -2.26
C ASP A 657 14.68 44.71 -3.26
N GLN A 658 13.77 44.30 -4.14
CA GLN A 658 13.28 45.12 -5.24
C GLN A 658 11.76 45.38 -5.22
N VAL A 659 11.03 44.61 -4.41
CA VAL A 659 9.56 44.67 -4.33
C VAL A 659 9.04 46.08 -4.05
N ARG A 660 8.02 46.47 -4.82
CA ARG A 660 7.11 47.56 -4.49
C ARG A 660 5.71 47.01 -4.27
N ASP A 661 4.96 47.55 -3.32
CA ASP A 661 3.59 47.11 -3.06
C ASP A 661 2.72 47.21 -4.33
N GLY A 662 2.04 46.12 -4.66
CA GLY A 662 1.23 46.01 -5.88
C GLY A 662 2.05 45.77 -7.15
N GLU A 663 3.33 45.42 -7.06
CA GLU A 663 4.15 45.02 -8.21
C GLU A 663 3.79 43.61 -8.72
N GLY A 664 4.06 43.38 -10.01
CA GLY A 664 3.92 42.08 -10.63
C GLY A 664 5.10 41.15 -10.33
N VAL A 665 4.81 39.93 -9.89
CA VAL A 665 5.85 38.92 -9.63
C VAL A 665 6.26 38.16 -10.90
N PRO A 666 7.58 37.96 -11.16
CA PRO A 666 8.07 37.13 -12.26
C PRO A 666 7.75 35.64 -12.08
N VAL A 667 7.61 34.93 -13.20
CA VAL A 667 7.35 33.48 -13.24
C VAL A 667 8.32 32.80 -14.18
N ARG A 668 8.82 31.64 -13.76
CA ARG A 668 9.62 30.73 -14.58
C ARG A 668 8.94 29.38 -14.68
N TYR A 669 9.07 28.73 -15.83
CA TYR A 669 8.64 27.34 -16.04
C TYR A 669 9.86 26.44 -16.19
N ALA A 670 9.80 25.24 -15.64
CA ALA A 670 10.84 24.24 -15.81
C ALA A 670 10.54 23.35 -17.02
N TYR A 671 11.57 23.00 -17.79
CA TYR A 671 11.51 21.90 -18.74
C TYR A 671 11.58 20.55 -18.03
N ARG A 672 11.32 19.48 -18.78
CA ARG A 672 11.41 18.09 -18.30
C ARG A 672 12.80 17.73 -17.73
N ASP A 673 13.86 18.39 -18.19
CA ASP A 673 15.24 18.21 -17.72
C ASP A 673 15.61 19.08 -16.49
N GLY A 674 14.63 19.81 -15.95
CA GLY A 674 14.79 20.69 -14.79
C GLY A 674 15.30 22.09 -15.09
N ALA A 675 15.52 22.44 -16.36
CA ALA A 675 16.00 23.78 -16.72
C ALA A 675 14.88 24.84 -16.62
N TRP A 676 15.15 25.93 -15.90
CA TRP A 676 14.21 27.04 -15.72
C TRP A 676 14.28 28.06 -16.86
N VAL A 677 13.13 28.42 -17.43
CA VAL A 677 12.98 29.49 -18.43
C VAL A 677 12.09 30.60 -17.91
N LEU A 678 12.56 31.84 -18.07
CA LEU A 678 11.77 33.02 -17.77
C LEU A 678 10.62 33.17 -18.78
N ALA A 679 9.40 33.14 -18.26
CA ALA A 679 8.20 33.37 -19.04
C ALA A 679 7.44 34.53 -18.42
N THR A 680 7.77 35.72 -18.89
CA THR A 680 7.12 36.94 -18.44
C THR A 680 6.70 37.74 -19.67
N SER A 681 5.43 37.68 -20.06
CA SER A 681 4.87 38.69 -20.95
C SER A 681 4.45 39.94 -20.14
N PRO A 682 4.55 41.16 -20.70
CA PRO A 682 4.03 42.36 -20.06
C PRO A 682 2.51 42.31 -19.76
N ALA A 683 1.76 41.48 -20.47
CA ALA A 683 0.33 41.27 -20.22
C ALA A 683 0.10 40.45 -18.94
N ASP A 684 0.93 39.45 -18.68
CA ASP A 684 0.82 38.55 -17.52
C ASP A 684 1.21 39.27 -16.21
N LEU A 685 2.08 40.28 -16.25
CA LEU A 685 2.50 41.05 -15.06
C LEU A 685 1.35 41.89 -14.45
N ARG A 686 0.28 42.16 -15.19
CA ARG A 686 -0.81 43.02 -14.70
C ARG A 686 -1.79 42.32 -13.74
N GLY A 687 -1.90 40.99 -13.77
CA GLY A 687 -2.79 40.24 -12.89
C GLY A 687 -2.14 39.82 -11.57
N ARG A 688 -0.88 39.40 -11.64
CA ARG A 688 -0.03 38.95 -10.54
C ARG A 688 0.28 40.11 -9.60
N ARG A 689 -0.02 40.01 -8.30
CA ARG A 689 0.25 41.10 -7.34
C ARG A 689 0.84 40.54 -6.06
N ALA A 690 1.77 41.27 -5.46
CA ALA A 690 2.27 40.99 -4.12
C ALA A 690 2.31 42.28 -3.28
N TYR A 691 2.08 42.13 -1.98
CA TYR A 691 2.12 43.20 -0.99
C TYR A 691 2.91 42.71 0.23
N VAL A 692 3.73 43.58 0.81
CA VAL A 692 4.64 43.23 1.91
C VAL A 692 4.46 44.20 3.07
N GLY A 693 3.86 43.72 4.16
CA GLY A 693 3.60 44.52 5.36
C GLY A 693 3.99 43.79 6.64
N GLU A 694 2.97 43.45 7.44
CA GLU A 694 3.07 42.50 8.54
C GLU A 694 3.25 41.08 7.99
N VAL A 695 2.52 40.75 6.93
CA VAL A 695 2.56 39.48 6.21
C VAL A 695 2.95 39.72 4.74
N VAL A 696 3.28 38.65 4.01
CA VAL A 696 3.35 38.70 2.54
C VAL A 696 2.03 38.20 1.99
N GLU A 697 1.39 38.95 1.10
CA GLU A 697 0.17 38.50 0.41
C GLU A 697 0.37 38.52 -1.10
N MET A 698 -0.15 37.50 -1.79
CA MET A 698 0.00 37.31 -3.23
C MET A 698 -1.34 36.96 -3.89
N ARG A 699 -1.59 37.55 -5.06
CA ARG A 699 -2.64 37.15 -6.00
C ARG A 699 -2.03 36.50 -7.23
N LEU A 700 -2.41 35.27 -7.50
CA LEU A 700 -1.94 34.45 -8.62
C LEU A 700 -3.11 34.09 -9.53
N PRO A 701 -3.24 34.69 -10.72
CA PRO A 701 -4.30 34.33 -11.67
C PRO A 701 -4.21 32.87 -12.12
N TYR A 702 -5.34 32.22 -12.37
CA TYR A 702 -5.39 30.84 -12.90
C TYR A 702 -4.62 30.69 -14.21
N THR A 703 -4.65 31.73 -15.06
CA THR A 703 -3.87 31.78 -16.30
C THR A 703 -2.36 31.76 -16.06
N THR A 704 -1.88 32.32 -14.93
CA THR A 704 -0.46 32.24 -14.54
C THR A 704 -0.10 30.80 -14.15
N LEU A 705 -0.99 30.16 -13.40
CA LEU A 705 -0.81 28.79 -12.93
C LEU A 705 -1.09 27.75 -14.03
N ARG A 706 -1.55 28.19 -15.22
CA ARG A 706 -2.04 27.34 -16.31
C ARG A 706 -3.03 26.30 -15.80
N ALA A 707 -3.91 26.74 -14.91
CA ALA A 707 -4.91 25.92 -14.26
C ALA A 707 -6.31 26.33 -14.71
N GLU A 708 -7.21 25.37 -14.80
CA GLU A 708 -8.62 25.55 -15.07
C GLU A 708 -9.48 25.20 -13.84
N PRO A 709 -10.72 25.70 -13.74
CA PRO A 709 -11.65 25.24 -12.70
C PRO A 709 -11.80 23.71 -12.71
N GLY A 710 -11.58 23.06 -11.55
CA GLY A 710 -11.55 21.61 -11.42
C GLY A 710 -10.15 20.99 -11.32
N ASP A 711 -9.10 21.73 -11.69
CA ASP A 711 -7.72 21.25 -11.54
C ASP A 711 -7.29 21.20 -10.08
N THR A 712 -6.39 20.27 -9.76
CA THR A 712 -5.67 20.24 -8.49
C THR A 712 -4.21 20.64 -8.70
N LEU A 713 -3.75 21.64 -7.94
CA LEU A 713 -2.38 22.12 -7.93
C LEU A 713 -1.63 21.62 -6.70
N ARG A 714 -0.36 21.24 -6.86
CA ARG A 714 0.57 21.07 -5.75
C ARG A 714 1.46 22.30 -5.62
N LEU A 715 1.62 22.81 -4.41
CA LEU A 715 2.26 24.08 -4.11
C LEU A 715 3.22 23.96 -2.92
N ALA A 716 4.27 24.77 -2.90
CA ALA A 716 5.09 24.99 -1.71
C ALA A 716 5.74 26.38 -1.74
N VAL A 717 5.91 26.98 -0.57
CA VAL A 717 6.59 28.25 -0.37
C VAL A 717 8.02 27.98 0.07
N VAL A 718 8.97 28.70 -0.52
CA VAL A 718 10.40 28.59 -0.21
C VAL A 718 10.97 29.97 0.03
N LEU A 719 11.60 30.17 1.18
CA LEU A 719 12.37 31.37 1.48
C LEU A 719 13.84 31.11 1.12
N GLU A 720 14.38 31.94 0.24
CA GLU A 720 15.78 31.94 -0.16
C GLU A 720 16.47 33.18 0.42
N ARG A 721 17.73 33.02 0.86
CA ARG A 721 18.63 34.13 1.17
C ARG A 721 19.95 33.94 0.44
N GLU A 722 20.35 34.94 -0.35
CA GLU A 722 21.63 34.96 -1.08
C GLU A 722 21.90 33.67 -1.89
N GLY A 723 20.86 33.11 -2.54
CA GLY A 723 20.98 31.90 -3.36
C GLY A 723 20.98 30.58 -2.60
N ARG A 724 20.65 30.59 -1.30
CA ARG A 724 20.47 29.38 -0.47
C ARG A 724 19.05 29.35 0.07
N VAL A 725 18.41 28.19 0.00
CA VAL A 725 17.13 27.98 0.70
C VAL A 725 17.40 27.99 2.20
N VAL A 726 16.68 28.85 2.91
CA VAL A 726 16.75 28.99 4.36
C VAL A 726 15.53 28.37 5.04
N ASP A 727 14.38 28.35 4.36
CA ASP A 727 13.14 27.87 4.94
C ASP A 727 12.13 27.42 3.86
N THR A 728 11.21 26.51 4.21
CA THR A 728 10.17 25.98 3.31
C THR A 728 8.88 25.67 4.05
N ALA A 729 7.73 26.04 3.48
CA ALA A 729 6.42 25.72 4.04
C ALA A 729 5.46 25.19 2.96
N PRO A 730 4.83 24.01 3.14
CA PRO A 730 5.06 23.04 4.22
C PRO A 730 6.42 22.32 4.09
N ASP A 731 6.98 21.85 5.20
CA ASP A 731 8.22 21.06 5.16
C ASP A 731 8.03 19.70 4.47
N ALA A 732 8.77 19.54 3.37
CA ALA A 732 8.92 18.33 2.56
C ALA A 732 7.62 17.70 1.98
N HIS A 733 6.43 18.25 2.25
CA HIS A 733 5.15 17.80 1.73
C HIS A 733 4.49 18.94 0.93
N PRO A 734 3.90 18.67 -0.24
CA PRO A 734 3.17 19.69 -0.98
C PRO A 734 1.89 20.12 -0.26
N LEU A 735 1.47 21.36 -0.49
CA LEU A 735 0.08 21.78 -0.35
C LEU A 735 -0.69 21.32 -1.58
N ALA A 736 -1.87 20.71 -1.41
CA ALA A 736 -2.80 20.45 -2.51
C ALA A 736 -3.94 21.47 -2.51
N LEU A 737 -4.18 22.09 -3.67
CA LEU A 737 -5.28 23.03 -3.89
C LEU A 737 -6.13 22.56 -5.05
N SER A 738 -7.32 22.07 -4.73
CA SER A 738 -8.35 21.78 -5.73
C SER A 738 -9.14 23.06 -6.02
N LEU A 739 -9.08 23.50 -7.27
CA LEU A 739 -9.82 24.66 -7.74
C LEU A 739 -11.29 24.24 -7.95
N PRO A 740 -12.27 25.03 -7.49
CA PRO A 740 -13.67 24.65 -7.56
C PRO A 740 -14.10 24.52 -9.01
N GLN A 741 -14.84 23.47 -9.33
CA GLN A 741 -15.51 23.36 -10.61
C GLN A 741 -16.55 24.47 -10.74
N ARG A 742 -16.60 25.11 -11.91
CA ARG A 742 -17.70 26.00 -12.25
C ARG A 742 -18.92 25.16 -12.60
N LEU A 743 -19.90 25.13 -11.71
CA LEU A 743 -21.22 24.61 -12.03
C LEU A 743 -21.87 25.54 -13.06
N ALA A 744 -22.01 25.07 -14.30
CA ALA A 744 -22.66 25.77 -15.37
C ALA A 744 -23.90 24.98 -15.81
N GLY A 745 -25.04 25.66 -15.95
CA GLY A 745 -26.27 25.02 -16.41
C GLY A 745 -27.52 25.68 -15.84
N LYS A 746 -28.68 25.35 -16.41
CA LYS A 746 -29.98 25.79 -15.90
C LYS A 746 -30.47 24.77 -14.86
N GLU A 747 -30.81 25.21 -13.66
CA GLU A 747 -31.42 24.33 -12.67
C GLU A 747 -32.75 23.76 -13.20
N VAL A 748 -32.86 22.44 -13.10
CA VAL A 748 -34.04 21.67 -13.53
C VAL A 748 -34.82 21.20 -12.32
N LEU A 749 -34.14 20.58 -11.36
CA LEU A 749 -34.75 19.97 -10.19
C LEU A 749 -33.89 20.21 -8.96
N ALA A 750 -34.54 20.41 -7.82
CA ALA A 750 -33.91 20.44 -6.50
C ALA A 750 -34.80 19.63 -5.54
N ILE A 751 -34.22 18.63 -4.88
CA ILE A 751 -34.90 17.81 -3.86
C ILE A 751 -34.11 18.00 -2.57
N PRO A 752 -34.70 18.67 -1.55
CA PRO A 752 -34.04 18.86 -0.26
C PRO A 752 -34.07 17.57 0.55
N ASP A 753 -33.14 17.48 1.49
CA ASP A 753 -33.04 16.41 2.47
C ASP A 753 -32.92 16.98 3.89
N PRO A 754 -33.46 16.32 4.92
CA PRO A 754 -33.48 16.89 6.26
C PRO A 754 -32.14 16.79 6.99
N GLU A 755 -31.54 17.92 7.32
CA GLU A 755 -30.30 17.93 8.14
C GLU A 755 -30.41 17.09 9.43
N GLY A 756 -29.40 16.22 9.61
CA GLY A 756 -29.09 15.47 10.82
C GLY A 756 -29.74 14.10 10.92
N ASP A 757 -30.11 13.46 9.81
CA ASP A 757 -30.71 12.12 9.77
C ASP A 757 -29.73 11.01 9.30
N GLU A 758 -28.43 11.27 9.31
CA GLU A 758 -27.35 10.37 8.85
C GLU A 758 -27.05 9.17 9.78
N HIS A 759 -28.09 8.62 10.39
CA HIS A 759 -28.05 7.51 11.35
C HIS A 759 -28.75 6.24 10.84
N GLY A 760 -28.93 6.09 9.52
CA GLY A 760 -29.51 4.92 8.86
C GLY A 760 -30.88 4.55 9.44
N PRO A 761 -31.07 3.35 10.02
CA PRO A 761 -32.32 2.95 10.68
C PRO A 761 -32.62 3.70 11.99
N GLY A 762 -31.84 4.71 12.35
CA GLY A 762 -31.96 5.51 13.58
C GLY A 762 -30.96 5.14 14.67
N THR A 763 -30.09 4.16 14.43
CA THR A 763 -29.17 3.61 15.44
C THR A 763 -27.70 3.74 15.07
N TYR A 764 -27.35 4.17 13.85
CA TYR A 764 -25.97 4.11 13.38
C TYR A 764 -25.08 5.14 14.05
N THR A 765 -23.81 4.75 14.23
CA THR A 765 -22.78 5.57 14.88
C THR A 765 -21.50 5.53 14.08
N TYR A 766 -20.76 6.64 14.11
CA TYR A 766 -19.50 6.79 13.38
C TYR A 766 -18.43 5.80 13.84
N PRO A 767 -17.52 5.40 12.93
CA PRO A 767 -16.27 4.75 13.31
C PRO A 767 -15.43 5.65 14.24
N LYS A 768 -14.55 5.04 15.03
CA LYS A 768 -13.81 5.73 16.10
C LYS A 768 -12.49 6.35 15.66
N ASP A 769 -12.00 6.05 14.46
CA ASP A 769 -10.74 6.58 13.96
C ASP A 769 -10.84 8.08 13.60
N ASN A 770 -9.78 8.85 13.85
CA ASN A 770 -9.74 10.29 13.57
C ASN A 770 -9.87 10.65 12.09
N ALA A 771 -9.67 9.70 11.17
CA ALA A 771 -9.99 9.91 9.76
C ALA A 771 -11.46 10.32 9.57
N PHE A 772 -12.38 9.96 10.48
CA PHE A 772 -13.79 10.32 10.40
C PHE A 772 -14.14 11.60 11.17
N ALA A 773 -13.16 12.39 11.63
CA ALA A 773 -13.44 13.70 12.19
C ALA A 773 -14.18 14.59 11.16
N PRO A 774 -15.20 15.36 11.57
CA PRO A 774 -15.57 15.69 12.95
C PRO A 774 -16.57 14.71 13.61
N PHE A 775 -16.77 13.52 13.05
CA PHE A 775 -17.70 12.48 13.53
C PHE A 775 -19.18 12.86 13.45
N GLN A 776 -19.51 13.78 12.54
CA GLN A 776 -20.87 14.26 12.28
C GLN A 776 -20.91 14.89 10.87
N GLY A 777 -22.08 14.83 10.22
CA GLY A 777 -22.34 15.52 8.95
C GLY A 777 -21.62 14.98 7.72
N LEU A 778 -20.70 14.02 7.84
CA LEU A 778 -19.96 13.47 6.69
C LEU A 778 -20.87 12.68 5.74
N PHE A 779 -21.95 12.09 6.24
CA PHE A 779 -22.90 11.33 5.41
C PHE A 779 -24.25 12.03 5.25
N ASP A 780 -24.46 13.17 5.93
CA ASP A 780 -25.70 13.96 5.97
C ASP A 780 -25.87 14.74 4.67
N LEU A 781 -26.66 14.17 3.77
CA LEU A 781 -27.10 14.81 2.54
C LEU A 781 -28.10 15.91 2.90
N LEU A 782 -27.96 17.06 2.26
CA LEU A 782 -28.85 18.21 2.48
C LEU A 782 -29.73 18.49 1.28
N GLU A 783 -29.26 18.12 0.09
CA GLU A 783 -29.95 18.41 -1.16
C GLU A 783 -29.34 17.62 -2.33
N MET A 784 -30.18 17.13 -3.24
CA MET A 784 -29.80 16.80 -4.60
C MET A 784 -30.38 17.81 -5.58
N ARG A 785 -29.51 18.46 -6.38
CA ARG A 785 -29.90 19.32 -7.51
C ARG A 785 -29.48 18.74 -8.84
N ILE A 786 -30.24 19.00 -9.89
CA ILE A 786 -29.94 18.62 -11.27
C ILE A 786 -29.93 19.86 -12.15
N LEU A 787 -28.83 20.07 -12.87
CA LEU A 787 -28.62 21.18 -13.80
C LEU A 787 -28.56 20.66 -15.24
N ASP A 788 -29.24 21.35 -16.17
CA ASP A 788 -29.05 21.17 -17.60
C ASP A 788 -27.77 21.87 -18.05
N SER A 789 -26.73 21.09 -18.38
CA SER A 789 -25.42 21.60 -18.81
C SER A 789 -25.22 21.47 -20.32
N GLY A 790 -26.32 21.39 -21.09
CA GLY A 790 -26.30 21.23 -22.54
C GLY A 790 -26.26 19.76 -22.95
N ALA A 791 -25.06 19.19 -23.11
CA ALA A 791 -24.87 17.79 -23.51
C ALA A 791 -25.03 16.80 -22.36
N THR A 792 -24.85 17.26 -21.12
CA THR A 792 -24.91 16.46 -19.90
C THR A 792 -25.95 17.01 -18.91
N TRP A 793 -26.41 16.14 -18.02
CA TRP A 793 -27.03 16.51 -16.74
C TRP A 793 -25.94 16.58 -15.67
N THR A 794 -25.94 17.64 -14.86
CA THR A 794 -25.05 17.74 -13.70
C THR A 794 -25.88 17.56 -12.43
N PHE A 795 -25.69 16.43 -11.76
CA PHE A 795 -26.22 16.16 -10.43
C PHE A 795 -25.25 16.74 -9.39
N VAL A 796 -25.78 17.51 -8.45
CA VAL A 796 -25.03 18.17 -7.38
C VAL A 796 -25.62 17.71 -6.06
N PHE A 797 -24.83 17.00 -5.26
CA PHE A 797 -25.21 16.50 -3.94
C PHE A 797 -24.51 17.35 -2.89
N SER A 798 -25.26 18.12 -2.11
CA SER A 798 -24.71 18.98 -1.06
C SER A 798 -24.73 18.26 0.28
N PHE A 799 -23.61 18.22 0.99
CA PHE A 799 -23.47 17.57 2.29
C PHE A 799 -23.23 18.57 3.41
N LYS A 800 -23.57 18.18 4.64
CA LYS A 800 -23.28 18.99 5.84
C LYS A 800 -21.78 19.15 6.09
N GLU A 801 -21.01 18.10 5.87
CA GLU A 801 -19.55 18.08 6.00
C GLU A 801 -18.88 17.24 4.91
N MET A 802 -17.69 17.65 4.49
CA MET A 802 -16.91 16.95 3.48
C MET A 802 -15.42 17.06 3.78
N THR A 803 -14.77 15.91 3.93
CA THR A 803 -13.33 15.80 4.17
C THR A 803 -12.71 14.80 3.19
N ASN A 804 -11.38 14.87 3.04
CA ASN A 804 -10.61 13.98 2.18
C ASN A 804 -9.33 13.45 2.86
N PRO A 805 -9.42 12.80 4.04
CA PRO A 805 -8.25 12.32 4.79
C PRO A 805 -7.37 11.33 4.01
N TRP A 806 -7.93 10.59 3.05
CA TRP A 806 -7.21 9.60 2.27
C TRP A 806 -6.74 10.12 0.90
N GLY A 807 -6.90 11.41 0.62
CA GLY A 807 -6.40 12.02 -0.61
C GLY A 807 -7.04 11.47 -1.90
N ALA A 808 -8.32 11.07 -1.82
CA ALA A 808 -9.07 10.50 -2.93
C ALA A 808 -9.06 11.44 -4.16
N PRO A 809 -8.84 10.92 -5.39
CA PRO A 809 -8.67 11.74 -6.58
C PRO A 809 -9.86 12.64 -6.93
N ALA A 810 -11.10 12.20 -6.65
CA ALA A 810 -12.29 12.99 -6.94
C ALA A 810 -12.56 14.08 -5.89
N GLY A 811 -11.71 14.22 -4.87
CA GLY A 811 -11.72 15.32 -3.91
C GLY A 811 -12.55 15.08 -2.63
N PHE A 812 -13.02 13.86 -2.38
CA PHE A 812 -13.77 13.47 -1.17
C PHE A 812 -13.56 11.99 -0.84
N SER A 813 -13.56 11.65 0.45
CA SER A 813 -13.12 10.33 0.93
C SER A 813 -14.24 9.41 1.44
N HIS A 814 -15.28 9.97 2.05
CA HIS A 814 -16.18 9.20 2.91
C HIS A 814 -17.47 8.75 2.21
N GLN A 815 -18.03 9.61 1.37
CA GLN A 815 -19.34 9.40 0.77
C GLN A 815 -19.27 8.34 -0.34
N LEU A 816 -20.18 7.38 -0.28
CA LEU A 816 -20.48 6.47 -1.38
C LEU A 816 -21.90 6.74 -1.86
N LEU A 817 -22.05 7.33 -3.03
CA LEU A 817 -23.35 7.63 -3.63
C LEU A 817 -23.75 6.54 -4.60
N ASN A 818 -24.89 5.91 -4.33
CA ASN A 818 -25.55 4.97 -5.21
C ASN A 818 -26.93 5.52 -5.59
N VAL A 819 -27.08 5.95 -6.84
CA VAL A 819 -28.32 6.57 -7.36
C VAL A 819 -28.98 5.63 -8.35
N TYR A 820 -30.24 5.27 -8.11
CA TYR A 820 -31.03 4.46 -9.03
C TYR A 820 -32.18 5.29 -9.58
N LEU A 821 -32.38 5.24 -10.89
CA LEU A 821 -33.41 5.98 -11.61
C LEU A 821 -34.43 5.02 -12.21
N ASP A 822 -35.70 5.22 -11.91
CA ASP A 822 -36.86 4.63 -12.61
C ASP A 822 -37.46 5.72 -13.50
N PHE A 823 -37.42 5.51 -14.81
CA PHE A 823 -37.97 6.46 -15.77
C PHE A 823 -38.61 5.81 -16.99
N LYS A 824 -38.56 4.48 -17.16
CA LYS A 824 -39.23 3.76 -18.25
C LYS A 824 -39.78 2.43 -17.73
N ASP A 825 -40.60 1.77 -18.53
CA ASP A 825 -41.14 0.47 -18.14
C ASP A 825 -40.06 -0.62 -18.16
N GLY A 826 -39.96 -1.39 -17.07
CA GLY A 826 -39.01 -2.50 -16.93
C GLY A 826 -38.03 -2.28 -15.77
N GLY A 827 -36.90 -3.00 -15.74
CA GLY A 827 -35.86 -2.76 -14.74
C GLY A 827 -35.72 -3.86 -13.66
N ARG A 828 -35.04 -3.52 -12.57
CA ARG A 828 -34.75 -4.41 -11.44
C ARG A 828 -35.22 -3.84 -10.10
N THR A 829 -35.49 -4.73 -9.16
CA THR A 829 -35.94 -4.37 -7.80
C THR A 829 -34.93 -4.76 -6.72
N ASP A 830 -33.81 -5.35 -7.13
CA ASP A 830 -32.64 -5.59 -6.29
C ASP A 830 -31.50 -4.62 -6.63
N PRO A 831 -30.59 -4.33 -5.68
CA PRO A 831 -29.39 -3.53 -5.94
C PRO A 831 -28.58 -4.03 -7.13
N PHE A 832 -27.90 -3.11 -7.84
CA PHE A 832 -27.02 -3.46 -8.96
C PHE A 832 -25.97 -4.49 -8.51
N ALA A 833 -25.35 -4.24 -7.36
CA ALA A 833 -24.48 -5.17 -6.64
C ALA A 833 -24.94 -5.34 -5.18
N LYS A 834 -24.62 -6.49 -4.58
CA LYS A 834 -25.21 -6.93 -3.29
C LYS A 834 -24.74 -6.18 -2.04
N GLY A 835 -24.00 -5.07 -2.15
CA GLY A 835 -23.38 -4.43 -0.99
C GLY A 835 -24.33 -3.64 -0.10
N ALA A 836 -25.25 -2.84 -0.66
CA ALA A 836 -26.08 -1.92 0.14
C ALA A 836 -27.07 -2.60 1.13
N LYS A 837 -27.33 -3.91 0.96
CA LYS A 837 -28.27 -4.70 1.78
C LYS A 837 -29.69 -4.11 1.88
N VAL A 838 -30.21 -3.62 0.75
CA VAL A 838 -31.58 -3.15 0.60
C VAL A 838 -32.28 -3.87 -0.56
N ALA A 839 -33.58 -3.64 -0.69
CA ALA A 839 -34.38 -3.95 -1.86
C ALA A 839 -35.19 -2.71 -2.26
N PHE A 840 -35.74 -2.69 -3.47
CA PHE A 840 -36.52 -1.57 -4.00
C PHE A 840 -38.00 -1.94 -4.14
N ASP A 841 -38.85 -0.92 -4.10
CA ASP A 841 -40.29 -1.05 -4.29
C ASP A 841 -40.62 -1.81 -5.59
N PRO A 842 -41.36 -2.93 -5.53
CA PRO A 842 -41.76 -3.70 -6.71
C PRO A 842 -42.57 -2.93 -7.75
N GLU A 843 -43.22 -1.83 -7.36
CA GLU A 843 -43.98 -0.96 -8.27
C GLU A 843 -43.09 0.05 -9.03
N HIS A 844 -41.81 0.15 -8.63
CA HIS A 844 -40.83 1.11 -9.15
C HIS A 844 -39.45 0.48 -9.42
N PRO A 845 -39.37 -0.51 -10.31
CA PRO A 845 -38.09 -1.08 -10.72
C PRO A 845 -37.17 -0.03 -11.36
N TRP A 846 -35.88 -0.05 -11.04
CA TRP A 846 -34.91 0.90 -11.58
C TRP A 846 -34.37 0.49 -12.96
N ASP A 847 -34.06 1.50 -13.77
CA ASP A 847 -33.62 1.41 -15.16
C ASP A 847 -32.16 1.79 -15.40
N LEU A 848 -31.63 2.65 -14.53
CA LEU A 848 -30.25 3.15 -14.60
C LEU A 848 -29.69 3.29 -13.19
N PHE A 849 -28.46 2.85 -13.02
CA PHE A 849 -27.71 2.96 -11.78
C PHE A 849 -26.51 3.88 -12.00
N LEU A 850 -26.28 4.83 -11.09
CA LEU A 850 -25.09 5.67 -11.05
C LEU A 850 -24.35 5.40 -9.74
N LYS A 851 -23.04 5.17 -9.85
CA LYS A 851 -22.15 5.03 -8.71
C LYS A 851 -21.16 6.19 -8.70
N ALA A 852 -21.12 6.91 -7.58
CA ALA A 852 -20.19 8.01 -7.33
C ALA A 852 -19.42 7.79 -6.03
N ALA A 853 -18.09 7.75 -6.12
CA ALA A 853 -17.18 7.65 -4.97
C ALA A 853 -15.88 8.42 -5.24
N GLY A 854 -15.06 8.63 -4.21
CA GLY A 854 -13.82 9.39 -4.29
C GLY A 854 -12.76 8.85 -5.27
N TRP A 855 -12.87 7.58 -5.65
CA TRP A 855 -11.92 6.85 -6.48
C TRP A 855 -12.52 6.49 -7.83
N PRO A 856 -12.01 7.04 -8.95
CA PRO A 856 -12.58 6.80 -10.28
C PRO A 856 -12.63 5.33 -10.70
N GLN A 857 -11.70 4.48 -10.22
CA GLN A 857 -11.62 3.05 -10.56
C GLN A 857 -12.97 2.32 -10.38
N TYR A 858 -13.69 2.62 -9.29
CA TYR A 858 -14.98 2.02 -8.95
C TYR A 858 -16.10 3.03 -8.71
N GLY A 859 -15.77 4.29 -8.51
CA GLY A 859 -16.66 5.39 -8.14
C GLY A 859 -17.14 6.22 -9.31
N GLN A 860 -16.99 5.76 -10.55
CA GLN A 860 -17.46 6.47 -11.75
C GLN A 860 -18.10 5.46 -12.70
N ARG A 861 -19.28 4.94 -12.34
CA ARG A 861 -19.96 3.87 -13.09
C ARG A 861 -21.41 4.23 -13.41
N VAL A 862 -21.83 3.85 -14.61
CA VAL A 862 -23.22 3.77 -15.06
C VAL A 862 -23.56 2.29 -15.23
N GLY A 863 -24.47 1.77 -14.42
CA GLY A 863 -24.92 0.38 -14.46
C GLY A 863 -26.32 0.23 -15.08
N PHE A 864 -26.55 -0.95 -15.65
CA PHE A 864 -27.80 -1.30 -16.33
C PHE A 864 -28.47 -2.54 -15.70
N PRO A 865 -29.79 -2.73 -15.91
CA PRO A 865 -30.52 -3.86 -15.32
C PRO A 865 -30.00 -5.25 -15.75
N ASP A 866 -29.33 -5.37 -16.90
CA ASP A 866 -28.74 -6.64 -17.33
C ASP A 866 -27.47 -7.05 -16.55
N GLY A 867 -27.02 -6.21 -15.63
CA GLY A 867 -25.83 -6.43 -14.80
C GLY A 867 -24.53 -5.92 -15.42
N THR A 868 -24.58 -5.29 -16.60
CA THR A 868 -23.44 -4.62 -17.20
C THR A 868 -23.29 -3.18 -16.70
N ASP A 869 -22.08 -2.63 -16.80
CA ASP A 869 -21.79 -1.24 -16.48
C ASP A 869 -20.67 -0.65 -17.35
N THR A 870 -20.57 0.68 -17.32
CA THR A 870 -19.59 1.45 -18.09
C THR A 870 -19.12 2.68 -17.32
N ALA A 871 -17.91 3.15 -17.60
CA ALA A 871 -17.42 4.46 -17.16
C ALA A 871 -17.61 5.55 -18.23
N ASP A 872 -18.06 5.17 -19.43
CA ASP A 872 -18.31 6.10 -20.54
C ASP A 872 -19.51 7.00 -20.25
N GLY A 873 -19.36 8.30 -20.48
CA GLY A 873 -20.45 9.29 -20.33
C GLY A 873 -20.82 9.61 -18.88
N ILE A 874 -19.99 9.29 -17.90
CA ILE A 874 -20.13 9.76 -16.52
C ILE A 874 -18.81 10.37 -16.05
N THR A 875 -18.86 11.43 -15.24
CA THR A 875 -17.70 12.00 -14.58
C THR A 875 -18.07 12.38 -13.15
N VAL A 876 -17.20 12.03 -12.20
CA VAL A 876 -17.42 12.31 -10.77
C VAL A 876 -16.30 13.20 -10.26
N GLY A 877 -16.68 14.25 -9.54
CA GLY A 877 -15.76 15.17 -8.87
C GLY A 877 -16.42 15.79 -7.65
N SER A 878 -15.79 16.81 -7.07
CA SER A 878 -16.37 17.55 -5.97
C SER A 878 -16.01 19.03 -6.02
N ASN A 879 -16.78 19.82 -5.27
CA ASN A 879 -16.40 21.14 -4.79
C ASN A 879 -16.27 21.06 -3.26
N PRO A 880 -15.07 20.75 -2.72
CA PRO A 880 -14.88 20.58 -1.28
C PRO A 880 -15.25 21.82 -0.46
N ALA A 881 -14.96 23.02 -0.99
CA ALA A 881 -15.31 24.28 -0.34
C ALA A 881 -16.81 24.49 -0.18
N ASP A 882 -17.61 23.97 -1.13
CA ASP A 882 -19.07 24.02 -1.12
C ASP A 882 -19.68 22.72 -0.57
N LYS A 883 -18.85 21.76 -0.14
CA LYS A 883 -19.23 20.43 0.38
C LYS A 883 -20.13 19.65 -0.59
N GLN A 884 -19.81 19.72 -1.88
CA GLN A 884 -20.63 19.17 -2.94
C GLN A 884 -19.94 18.03 -3.68
N VAL A 885 -20.64 16.92 -3.89
CA VAL A 885 -20.27 15.91 -4.89
C VAL A 885 -20.97 16.24 -6.20
N ILE A 886 -20.22 16.23 -7.30
CA ILE A 886 -20.68 16.60 -8.63
C ILE A 886 -20.61 15.36 -9.52
N VAL A 887 -21.75 14.96 -10.09
CA VAL A 887 -21.85 13.85 -11.03
C VAL A 887 -22.40 14.37 -12.35
N GLN A 888 -21.56 14.38 -13.37
CA GLN A 888 -21.96 14.74 -14.74
C GLN A 888 -22.31 13.47 -15.50
N LEU A 889 -23.54 13.42 -16.04
CA LEU A 889 -24.05 12.28 -16.79
C LEU A 889 -24.45 12.72 -18.20
N ASP A 890 -23.92 12.04 -19.20
CA ASP A 890 -24.20 12.29 -20.60
C ASP A 890 -25.67 11.98 -20.92
N LYS A 891 -26.35 12.89 -21.63
CA LYS A 891 -27.80 12.76 -21.90
C LYS A 891 -28.14 11.53 -22.74
N LYS A 892 -27.16 10.88 -23.37
CA LYS A 892 -27.35 9.58 -24.04
C LYS A 892 -27.84 8.47 -23.08
N HIS A 893 -27.47 8.55 -21.79
CA HIS A 893 -27.82 7.55 -20.79
C HIS A 893 -29.14 7.84 -20.08
N PHE A 894 -29.45 9.12 -19.88
CA PHE A 894 -30.64 9.58 -19.18
C PHE A 894 -31.11 10.91 -19.79
N ASN A 895 -32.27 10.92 -20.44
CA ASN A 895 -32.86 12.13 -21.03
C ASN A 895 -34.39 12.01 -21.14
N PRO A 896 -35.11 12.01 -20.01
CA PRO A 896 -36.56 11.92 -19.98
C PRO A 896 -37.22 13.14 -20.65
N ALA A 897 -38.41 12.93 -21.20
CA ALA A 897 -39.21 13.98 -21.80
C ALA A 897 -39.88 14.86 -20.72
N PRO A 898 -40.14 16.15 -20.99
CA PRO A 898 -40.94 16.97 -20.09
C PRO A 898 -42.29 16.34 -19.77
N GLY A 899 -42.66 16.30 -18.48
CA GLY A 899 -43.85 15.65 -17.94
C GLY A 899 -43.73 14.15 -17.69
N GLN A 900 -42.63 13.50 -18.08
CA GLN A 900 -42.39 12.08 -17.82
C GLN A 900 -42.16 11.84 -16.33
N ARG A 901 -42.72 10.75 -15.77
CA ARG A 901 -42.44 10.38 -14.37
C ARG A 901 -40.99 9.90 -14.27
N VAL A 902 -40.26 10.46 -13.31
CA VAL A 902 -38.92 10.02 -12.94
C VAL A 902 -38.89 9.80 -11.44
N CYS A 903 -38.38 8.66 -11.02
CA CYS A 903 -38.31 8.25 -9.63
C CYS A 903 -36.84 8.00 -9.25
N PHE A 904 -36.43 8.51 -8.08
CA PHE A 904 -35.05 8.45 -7.60
C PHE A 904 -34.95 7.62 -6.32
N TYR A 905 -34.01 6.69 -6.29
CA TYR A 905 -33.45 6.16 -5.05
C TYR A 905 -32.03 6.72 -4.90
N VAL A 906 -31.79 7.57 -3.90
CA VAL A 906 -30.47 8.16 -3.66
C VAL A 906 -29.97 7.63 -2.32
N LEU A 907 -28.99 6.74 -2.36
CA LEU A 907 -28.42 6.10 -1.19
C LEU A 907 -27.04 6.69 -0.93
N VAL A 908 -26.79 7.05 0.34
CA VAL A 908 -25.48 7.42 0.84
C VAL A 908 -24.97 6.31 1.76
N GLY A 909 -23.87 5.69 1.36
CA GLY A 909 -23.11 4.76 2.18
C GLY A 909 -21.85 5.41 2.74
N SER A 910 -21.26 4.76 3.74
CA SER A 910 -19.88 5.02 4.11
C SER A 910 -18.96 4.16 3.24
N GLN A 911 -18.00 4.79 2.57
CA GLN A 911 -17.11 4.14 1.63
C GLN A 911 -16.03 3.29 2.32
N ASP A 912 -15.74 2.11 1.77
CA ASP A 912 -14.62 1.23 2.11
C ASP A 912 -14.12 0.49 0.87
N GLY A 913 -12.87 0.69 0.46
CA GLY A 913 -12.31 0.06 -0.75
C GLY A 913 -12.30 -1.47 -0.73
N TYR A 914 -12.35 -2.08 0.46
CA TYR A 914 -12.32 -3.54 0.65
C TYR A 914 -13.71 -4.12 0.98
N GLY A 915 -14.70 -3.26 1.19
CA GLY A 915 -16.05 -3.65 1.56
C GLY A 915 -16.83 -4.25 0.38
N PRO A 916 -17.83 -5.11 0.61
CA PRO A 916 -18.73 -5.58 -0.45
C PRO A 916 -19.40 -4.42 -1.19
N ASP A 917 -19.19 -4.35 -2.51
CA ASP A 917 -19.59 -3.21 -3.35
C ASP A 917 -19.11 -1.84 -2.80
N HIS A 918 -18.01 -1.85 -2.07
CA HIS A 918 -17.34 -0.70 -1.48
C HIS A 918 -18.09 -0.03 -0.32
N PHE A 919 -19.07 -0.71 0.27
CA PHE A 919 -19.74 -0.27 1.50
C PHE A 919 -18.97 -0.72 2.73
N ARG A 920 -18.77 0.22 3.66
CA ARG A 920 -18.19 -0.03 4.98
C ARG A 920 -19.16 -0.87 5.83
N PRO A 921 -18.67 -1.92 6.51
CA PRO A 921 -19.51 -2.71 7.40
C PRO A 921 -20.06 -1.89 8.58
N VAL A 922 -21.30 -2.21 8.97
CA VAL A 922 -21.92 -1.75 10.22
C VAL A 922 -21.96 -2.91 11.21
N ALA A 923 -21.25 -2.77 12.32
CA ALA A 923 -21.23 -3.73 13.42
C ALA A 923 -22.22 -3.33 14.52
N LYS A 924 -22.41 -4.20 15.52
CA LYS A 924 -23.23 -3.87 16.70
C LYS A 924 -22.68 -2.68 17.47
N GLU A 925 -21.35 -2.63 17.64
CA GLU A 925 -20.63 -1.52 18.26
C GLU A 925 -19.63 -0.93 17.26
N ALA A 926 -19.42 0.38 17.30
CA ALA A 926 -18.46 1.05 16.44
C ALA A 926 -17.03 0.59 16.74
N GLY A 927 -16.31 0.19 15.69
CA GLY A 927 -14.88 -0.12 15.74
C GLY A 927 -14.03 1.08 15.32
N PRO A 928 -12.71 0.93 15.19
CA PRO A 928 -11.86 1.96 14.60
C PRO A 928 -12.32 2.32 13.17
N TRP A 929 -12.60 1.30 12.35
CA TRP A 929 -12.92 1.45 10.93
C TRP A 929 -14.34 1.03 10.55
N ASN A 930 -15.14 0.49 11.46
CA ASN A 930 -16.52 0.04 11.16
C ASN A 930 -17.53 0.94 11.86
N LEU A 931 -18.66 1.21 11.20
CA LEU A 931 -19.79 1.86 11.87
C LEU A 931 -20.35 0.95 12.97
N GLY A 932 -21.02 1.55 13.95
CA GLY A 932 -21.77 0.83 14.98
C GLY A 932 -23.27 0.93 14.81
N GLY A 933 -24.04 0.20 15.62
CA GLY A 933 -25.50 0.34 15.71
C GLY A 933 -26.34 -0.68 14.95
N ALA A 934 -25.73 -1.70 14.32
CA ALA A 934 -26.49 -2.77 13.68
C ALA A 934 -27.20 -3.66 14.70
N GLU A 935 -28.50 -3.95 14.48
CA GLU A 935 -29.25 -4.87 15.34
C GLU A 935 -28.92 -6.35 15.06
N ASN A 936 -28.64 -6.67 13.80
CA ASN A 936 -28.30 -8.01 13.32
C ASN A 936 -27.55 -7.92 11.96
N GLU A 937 -27.19 -9.07 11.39
CA GLU A 937 -26.39 -9.16 10.17
C GLU A 937 -27.11 -8.69 8.88
N ASP A 938 -28.44 -8.59 8.90
CA ASP A 938 -29.26 -8.11 7.77
C ASP A 938 -29.32 -6.58 7.68
N ALA A 939 -28.66 -5.87 8.60
CA ALA A 939 -28.68 -4.41 8.67
C ALA A 939 -28.23 -3.76 7.34
N PRO A 940 -28.97 -2.76 6.82
CA PRO A 940 -28.59 -2.07 5.59
C PRO A 940 -27.23 -1.38 5.74
N LEU A 941 -26.46 -1.24 4.66
CA LEU A 941 -25.21 -0.46 4.71
C LEU A 941 -25.41 1.00 4.29
N VAL A 942 -26.67 1.44 4.23
CA VAL A 942 -27.10 2.79 3.92
C VAL A 942 -27.10 3.61 5.21
N VAL A 943 -26.35 4.71 5.21
CA VAL A 943 -26.22 5.63 6.34
C VAL A 943 -27.19 6.78 6.20
N ASP A 944 -27.42 7.23 4.96
CA ASP A 944 -28.38 8.27 4.63
C ASP A 944 -29.09 8.00 3.28
N TYR A 945 -30.28 8.54 3.09
CA TYR A 945 -31.22 8.24 2.01
C TYR A 945 -32.18 9.41 1.73
N LEU A 946 -32.03 10.03 0.56
CA LEU A 946 -32.79 11.23 0.19
C LEU A 946 -34.30 11.07 0.35
N TRP A 947 -34.88 11.75 1.33
CA TRP A 947 -36.30 11.85 1.54
C TRP A 947 -36.69 13.16 2.24
N PRO A 948 -37.43 14.08 1.58
CA PRO A 948 -37.68 15.44 2.11
C PRO A 948 -38.39 15.54 3.48
N GLU A 949 -38.95 14.45 3.97
CA GLU A 949 -39.76 14.40 5.20
C GLU A 949 -38.97 13.67 6.30
N LYS A 950 -38.70 14.38 7.42
CA LYS A 950 -38.00 13.82 8.59
C LYS A 950 -38.67 12.54 9.11
N GLY A 951 -37.86 11.55 9.48
CA GLY A 951 -38.31 10.31 10.12
C GLY A 951 -38.77 9.21 9.16
N VAL A 952 -38.89 9.50 7.85
CA VAL A 952 -39.37 8.52 6.86
C VAL A 952 -38.25 7.57 6.44
N GLN A 953 -37.02 8.07 6.31
CA GLN A 953 -35.82 7.28 6.09
C GLN A 953 -35.68 6.15 7.10
N GLU A 954 -35.69 6.48 8.39
CA GLU A 954 -35.51 5.55 9.49
C GLU A 954 -36.65 4.54 9.51
N ALA A 955 -37.88 4.99 9.23
CA ALA A 955 -39.04 4.12 9.11
C ALA A 955 -38.94 3.12 7.94
N MET A 956 -38.22 3.45 6.87
CA MET A 956 -37.91 2.52 5.76
C MET A 956 -36.75 1.59 6.13
N LEU A 957 -35.63 2.15 6.57
CA LEU A 957 -34.38 1.44 6.82
C LEU A 957 -34.44 0.52 8.04
N SER A 958 -35.32 0.76 9.01
CA SER A 958 -35.52 -0.11 10.19
C SER A 958 -36.27 -1.42 9.90
N ARG A 959 -36.81 -1.60 8.69
CA ARG A 959 -37.64 -2.77 8.34
C ARG A 959 -36.83 -3.93 7.75
N TYR A 960 -35.88 -4.47 8.52
CA TYR A 960 -35.02 -5.60 8.11
C TYR A 960 -34.98 -6.69 9.18
N GLY A 961 -34.48 -7.87 8.81
CA GLY A 961 -34.23 -8.99 9.74
C GLY A 961 -34.87 -10.31 9.31
N GLY A 962 -34.26 -11.41 9.77
CA GLY A 962 -34.70 -12.77 9.45
C GLY A 962 -34.40 -13.16 8.00
N GLY A 963 -33.29 -12.68 7.45
CA GLY A 963 -32.87 -12.87 6.06
C GLY A 963 -33.58 -11.97 5.05
N ARG A 964 -34.25 -10.90 5.51
CA ARG A 964 -34.97 -9.94 4.66
C ARG A 964 -34.35 -8.54 4.78
N HIS A 965 -34.11 -7.91 3.63
CA HIS A 965 -33.61 -6.54 3.54
C HIS A 965 -34.74 -5.50 3.64
N ALA A 966 -34.39 -4.28 4.05
CA ALA A 966 -35.28 -3.13 4.02
C ALA A 966 -35.70 -2.79 2.57
N VAL A 967 -36.99 -2.51 2.36
CA VAL A 967 -37.54 -2.12 1.05
C VAL A 967 -37.66 -0.61 0.98
N LEU A 968 -36.90 0.02 0.08
CA LEU A 968 -36.88 1.46 -0.11
C LEU A 968 -37.97 1.88 -1.11
N LYS A 969 -38.53 3.08 -0.90
CA LYS A 969 -39.44 3.75 -1.83
C LYS A 969 -38.72 4.89 -2.54
N PRO A 970 -38.93 5.10 -3.84
CA PRO A 970 -38.28 6.19 -4.54
C PRO A 970 -39.04 7.49 -4.35
N TYR A 971 -38.33 8.61 -4.51
CA TYR A 971 -38.95 9.91 -4.62
C TYR A 971 -39.27 10.20 -6.09
N CYS A 972 -40.56 10.32 -6.43
CA CYS A 972 -41.02 10.49 -7.82
C CYS A 972 -41.44 11.92 -8.12
N VAL A 973 -41.02 12.42 -9.29
CA VAL A 973 -41.37 13.75 -9.81
C VAL A 973 -41.89 13.64 -11.25
N ALA A 974 -42.64 14.65 -11.68
CA ALA A 974 -42.86 14.89 -13.10
C ALA A 974 -41.66 15.68 -13.63
N TRP A 975 -40.93 15.12 -14.61
CA TRP A 975 -39.73 15.73 -15.16
C TRP A 975 -40.04 17.12 -15.75
N PRO A 976 -39.30 18.19 -15.40
CA PRO A 976 -39.65 19.56 -15.78
C PRO A 976 -39.58 19.91 -17.28
#